data_AF-V2WLP8-F1
#
_entry.id   AF-V2WLP8-F1
#
_cell.length_a   1.000
_cell.length_b   1.000
_cell.length_c   1.000
_cell.angle_alpha   90.00
_cell.angle_beta   90.00
_cell.angle_gamma   90.00
#
_symmetry.space_group_name_H-M   'P 1'
#
loop_
_entity.id
_entity.type
_entity.pdbx_description
1 polymer ?
#
loop_
_entity_poly.entity_id
_entity_poly.type
_entity_poly.pdbx_seq_one_letter_code
_entity_poly.pdbx_strand_id
1 'polypeptide(L)'
;MSLRHLPASSPVAYFDSLEELDRYQFHSRSSVPLPLQYNPRTGHEGTELLVCHDYKGGYKETPHKLDYTFSWFHFCKTFVYFSHHRVTIPPAGWITAAHRQGTQILGTLIFEHADAEPDCLRLLVGKLPTSPSSAPKTQTLPISPHYARKLAELAKERGFDGYLLNFECPLRGGVEQTRALATWITLLRKELRRQVGDWAQVVWYDSVVFNGQLAWQDRLNAFNLPFFLASGSIFTNYTWRNTYPALTSNYFPTLNTKDKKLEDIYVGVDIWGRGSHGNGGFGAYKALHHITNPTSTTSLTSTDHKNGGLSIAIFGQAWTYESIQDSSNFTWEGWFEYDRLLWTGLQHHENTSLVVLPEMIWKRGESDCSGQHAEWRAFRDYVDVQPPPKVDDLKLHTTFSPGVGKAWFVQGQSVYSKEWTEIGHQTSLGNLVWPSPNATWESGCGSITPKVELGDAWNGGSSLRLLIAGQHGNEEESVFRSLRIPIQSCVISGTRWYEYVLVYKLPSPPDDVEIDVSLSISSDSKAEVEVKTGEGNEDALGNGWARLCVQFHLDGNGGEFEAKLGLNISILSVSETPSLAEVALLVGQMNVYPLPGTRPTPMILWADYDASTKEVIFEVATSVPPLPLLHRLPNASEEIEPAWPTLLEDAIPELLYANIYLQLHENKEEKVWVGTTSYGERSFSLSVDGSNGKKQIWVQGVTDTGAVLDWERCAHGSL
;
A
#
# COMPACT_ATOMS: atom_id res chain seq x y z
N MET A 1 8.57 25.63 -10.07
CA MET A 1 7.75 25.11 -8.95
C MET A 1 7.47 23.65 -9.25
N SER A 2 7.98 22.77 -8.40
CA SER A 2 7.95 21.30 -8.52
C SER A 2 7.42 20.74 -7.20
N LEU A 3 6.66 19.65 -7.21
CA LEU A 3 6.31 18.95 -5.96
C LEU A 3 7.54 18.47 -5.20
N ARG A 4 8.65 18.20 -5.91
CA ARG A 4 9.92 17.76 -5.32
C ARG A 4 11.09 18.13 -6.23
N HIS A 5 12.16 18.69 -5.69
CA HIS A 5 13.48 18.55 -6.32
C HIS A 5 14.14 17.32 -5.70
N LEU A 6 14.65 16.41 -6.53
CA LEU A 6 15.43 15.28 -6.04
C LEU A 6 16.68 15.84 -5.31
N PRO A 7 17.07 15.27 -4.16
CA PRO A 7 18.25 15.71 -3.43
C PRO A 7 19.50 15.64 -4.31
N ALA A 8 20.47 16.50 -4.01
CA ALA A 8 21.71 16.66 -4.79
C ALA A 8 22.51 15.35 -4.96
N SER A 9 22.26 14.35 -4.11
CA SER A 9 22.67 12.96 -4.29
C SER A 9 21.49 12.02 -4.00
N SER A 10 20.77 11.61 -5.04
CA SER A 10 19.76 10.56 -4.88
C SER A 10 20.44 9.25 -4.44
N PRO A 11 19.85 8.50 -3.50
CA PRO A 11 20.40 7.21 -3.12
C PRO A 11 20.46 6.28 -4.34
N VAL A 12 21.46 5.39 -4.35
CA VAL A 12 21.61 4.37 -5.39
C VAL A 12 20.31 3.57 -5.51
N ALA A 13 19.72 3.53 -6.71
CA ALA A 13 18.43 2.90 -6.96
C ALA A 13 18.51 1.37 -7.13
N TYR A 14 19.64 0.86 -7.61
CA TYR A 14 19.86 -0.57 -7.86
C TYR A 14 21.37 -0.85 -8.02
N PHE A 15 21.72 -2.13 -8.15
CA PHE A 15 23.07 -2.56 -8.53
C PHE A 15 22.99 -3.53 -9.72
N ASP A 16 23.89 -3.39 -10.70
CA ASP A 16 23.95 -4.25 -11.89
C ASP A 16 24.84 -5.49 -11.66
N SER A 17 25.60 -5.51 -10.58
CA SER A 17 26.41 -6.67 -10.17
C SER A 17 26.59 -6.76 -8.66
N LEU A 18 26.92 -7.95 -8.15
CA LEU A 18 27.32 -8.12 -6.75
C LEU A 18 28.64 -7.42 -6.42
N GLU A 19 29.47 -7.12 -7.43
CA GLU A 19 30.69 -6.33 -7.24
C GLU A 19 30.38 -4.85 -6.94
N GLU A 20 29.38 -4.26 -7.59
CA GLU A 20 28.92 -2.92 -7.25
C GLU A 20 28.37 -2.86 -5.83
N LEU A 21 27.56 -3.86 -5.43
CA LEU A 21 27.07 -3.99 -4.06
C LEU A 21 28.22 -4.11 -3.02
N ASP A 22 29.35 -4.71 -3.39
CA ASP A 22 30.53 -4.77 -2.52
C ASP A 22 31.20 -3.42 -2.29
N ARG A 23 31.13 -2.53 -3.28
CA ARG A 23 31.69 -1.18 -3.21
C ARG A 23 30.78 -0.24 -2.42
N TYR A 24 29.50 -0.57 -2.31
CA TYR A 24 28.54 0.19 -1.52
C TYR A 24 28.90 0.20 -0.03
N GLN A 25 28.98 1.40 0.53
CA GLN A 25 29.29 1.66 1.93
C GLN A 25 28.01 2.05 2.67
N PHE A 26 27.63 1.25 3.65
CA PHE A 26 26.53 1.57 4.56
C PHE A 26 26.96 2.68 5.51
N HIS A 27 26.12 3.71 5.65
CA HIS A 27 26.44 4.83 6.53
C HIS A 27 25.91 4.53 7.95
N SER A 28 26.77 4.65 8.97
CA SER A 28 26.40 4.36 10.37
C SER A 28 25.34 5.32 10.94
N ARG A 29 25.15 6.48 10.28
CA ARG A 29 24.01 7.38 10.41
C ARG A 29 23.46 7.55 9.02
N SER A 30 22.46 6.76 8.64
CA SER A 30 21.78 6.93 7.36
C SER A 30 21.21 8.36 7.32
N SER A 31 21.71 9.20 6.43
CA SER A 31 21.10 10.49 6.10
C SER A 31 19.88 10.33 5.18
N VAL A 32 19.53 9.08 4.83
CA VAL A 32 18.39 8.75 3.98
C VAL A 32 17.16 8.63 4.86
N PRO A 33 16.13 9.48 4.65
CA PRO A 33 14.86 9.33 5.33
C PRO A 33 14.32 7.91 5.11
N LEU A 34 13.99 7.22 6.20
CA LEU A 34 13.39 5.91 6.12
C LEU A 34 11.92 6.06 5.66
N PRO A 35 11.43 5.19 4.76
CA PRO A 35 10.01 5.12 4.47
C PRO A 35 9.22 4.70 5.72
N LEU A 36 7.89 4.81 5.66
CA LEU A 36 7.02 4.32 6.72
C LEU A 36 7.40 2.89 7.12
N GLN A 37 7.49 2.61 8.42
CA GLN A 37 7.84 1.28 8.92
C GLN A 37 6.71 0.26 8.62
N TYR A 38 7.09 -0.97 8.32
CA TYR A 38 6.13 -2.05 8.13
C TYR A 38 5.42 -2.39 9.45
N ASN A 39 4.10 -2.28 9.44
CA ASN A 39 3.22 -2.82 10.46
C ASN A 39 2.35 -3.91 9.81
N PRO A 40 2.38 -5.16 10.30
CA PRO A 40 1.60 -6.23 9.71
C PRO A 40 0.11 -6.02 9.93
N ARG A 41 -0.71 -6.50 8.99
CA ARG A 41 -2.14 -6.68 9.21
C ARG A 41 -2.37 -7.76 10.27
N THR A 42 -3.49 -7.66 10.99
CA THR A 42 -3.96 -8.74 11.85
C THR A 42 -4.26 -9.98 11.01
N GLY A 43 -3.89 -11.16 11.50
CA GLY A 43 -3.81 -12.38 10.70
C GLY A 43 -5.11 -12.75 9.98
N HIS A 44 -4.99 -13.11 8.70
CA HIS A 44 -6.05 -13.67 7.88
C HIS A 44 -5.64 -15.06 7.39
N GLU A 45 -6.56 -16.02 7.44
CA GLU A 45 -6.37 -17.37 6.91
C GLU A 45 -7.03 -17.44 5.52
N GLY A 46 -6.28 -17.88 4.50
CA GLY A 46 -6.84 -18.06 3.15
C GLY A 46 -5.84 -17.78 2.03
N THR A 47 -6.34 -17.75 0.79
CA THR A 47 -5.59 -17.42 -0.42
C THR A 47 -4.92 -16.06 -0.28
N GLU A 48 -3.59 -16.03 -0.39
CA GLU A 48 -2.85 -14.77 -0.43
C GLU A 48 -2.58 -14.35 -1.87
N LEU A 49 -2.42 -13.04 -2.07
CA LEU A 49 -2.00 -12.47 -3.34
C LEU A 49 -0.61 -11.86 -3.24
N LEU A 50 0.28 -12.31 -4.12
CA LEU A 50 1.54 -11.68 -4.44
C LEU A 50 1.41 -10.93 -5.78
N VAL A 51 1.80 -9.66 -5.81
CA VAL A 51 1.85 -8.85 -7.04
C VAL A 51 3.31 -8.58 -7.39
N CYS A 52 3.75 -9.07 -8.55
CA CYS A 52 5.08 -8.84 -9.09
C CYS A 52 5.03 -7.71 -10.12
N HIS A 53 5.37 -6.52 -9.63
CA HIS A 53 5.29 -5.24 -10.34
C HIS A 53 6.45 -5.08 -11.32
N ASP A 54 6.24 -5.58 -12.53
CA ASP A 54 7.08 -5.33 -13.70
C ASP A 54 6.44 -4.24 -14.58
N TYR A 55 6.42 -3.00 -14.09
CA TYR A 55 5.98 -1.85 -14.88
C TYR A 55 7.15 -1.33 -15.72
N LYS A 56 7.15 -1.64 -17.03
CA LYS A 56 8.20 -1.19 -17.98
C LYS A 56 9.64 -1.49 -17.51
N GLY A 57 9.85 -2.58 -16.78
CA GLY A 57 11.15 -2.96 -16.23
C GLY A 57 11.62 -2.16 -14.99
N GLY A 58 10.75 -1.35 -14.37
CA GLY A 58 11.02 -0.62 -13.13
C GLY A 58 11.59 0.80 -13.30
N TYR A 59 11.47 1.61 -12.26
CA TYR A 59 12.00 2.97 -12.11
C TYR A 59 11.58 3.95 -13.23
N LYS A 60 10.27 4.00 -13.54
CA LYS A 60 9.71 4.80 -14.66
C LYS A 60 8.81 5.96 -14.24
N GLU A 61 8.53 6.09 -12.95
CA GLU A 61 7.61 7.08 -12.40
C GLU A 61 8.14 8.50 -12.66
N THR A 62 7.30 9.35 -13.25
CA THR A 62 7.65 10.75 -13.56
C THR A 62 6.95 11.72 -12.61
N PRO A 63 7.68 12.49 -11.76
CA PRO A 63 7.07 13.35 -10.75
C PRO A 63 6.12 14.46 -11.24
N HIS A 64 6.19 14.81 -12.53
CA HIS A 64 5.52 15.98 -13.13
C HIS A 64 4.38 15.63 -14.08
N LYS A 65 3.92 14.39 -14.08
CA LYS A 65 2.87 13.88 -14.96
C LYS A 65 2.00 12.91 -14.18
N LEU A 66 0.81 12.61 -14.69
CA LEU A 66 0.03 11.48 -14.22
C LEU A 66 0.65 10.17 -14.75
N ASP A 67 1.19 9.35 -13.86
CA ASP A 67 1.83 8.07 -14.19
C ASP A 67 1.02 6.87 -13.64
N TYR A 68 1.48 5.66 -13.92
CA TYR A 68 0.92 4.44 -13.35
C TYR A 68 1.04 4.43 -11.83
N THR A 69 -0.03 4.01 -11.16
CA THR A 69 -0.05 3.71 -9.72
C THR A 69 -0.74 2.39 -9.46
N PHE A 70 -0.52 1.80 -8.28
CA PHE A 70 -1.19 0.56 -7.89
C PHE A 70 -2.08 0.80 -6.68
N SER A 71 -3.40 0.88 -6.88
CA SER A 71 -4.34 1.29 -5.82
C SER A 71 -4.87 0.14 -4.95
N TRP A 72 -4.56 -1.10 -5.29
CA TRP A 72 -5.26 -2.29 -4.79
C TRP A 72 -4.48 -3.06 -3.72
N PHE A 73 -3.67 -2.35 -2.93
CA PHE A 73 -2.85 -2.95 -1.87
C PHE A 73 -3.65 -3.75 -0.84
N HIS A 74 -4.93 -3.43 -0.60
CA HIS A 74 -5.81 -4.17 0.31
C HIS A 74 -6.10 -5.61 -0.14
N PHE A 75 -5.87 -5.99 -1.39
CA PHE A 75 -5.85 -7.40 -1.82
C PHE A 75 -4.45 -8.02 -1.70
N CYS A 76 -3.40 -7.20 -1.76
CA CYS A 76 -2.02 -7.64 -1.89
C CYS A 76 -1.39 -7.94 -0.52
N LYS A 77 -0.90 -9.16 -0.32
CA LYS A 77 -0.10 -9.55 0.85
C LYS A 77 1.36 -9.15 0.67
N THR A 78 1.92 -9.47 -0.48
CA THR A 78 3.32 -9.24 -0.84
C THR A 78 3.41 -8.56 -2.19
N PHE A 79 4.06 -7.40 -2.25
CA PHE A 79 4.34 -6.66 -3.46
C PHE A 79 5.83 -6.81 -3.80
N VAL A 80 6.17 -7.30 -4.99
CA VAL A 80 7.56 -7.37 -5.45
C VAL A 80 7.80 -6.21 -6.41
N TYR A 81 8.68 -5.28 -6.05
CA TYR A 81 9.18 -4.29 -7.00
C TYR A 81 10.20 -4.99 -7.92
N PHE A 82 9.80 -5.21 -9.16
CA PHE A 82 10.58 -5.99 -10.12
C PHE A 82 11.35 -5.07 -11.07
N SER A 83 12.60 -5.42 -11.33
CA SER A 83 13.40 -4.82 -12.39
C SER A 83 14.43 -5.84 -12.88
N HIS A 84 15.07 -5.54 -14.00
CA HIS A 84 16.11 -6.40 -14.59
C HIS A 84 17.53 -6.09 -14.07
N HIS A 85 17.65 -5.33 -12.98
CA HIS A 85 18.93 -5.07 -12.31
C HIS A 85 19.25 -6.19 -11.31
N ARG A 86 20.53 -6.60 -11.24
CA ARG A 86 21.03 -7.70 -10.37
C ARG A 86 20.44 -7.62 -8.97
N VAL A 87 20.47 -6.44 -8.37
CA VAL A 87 19.85 -6.16 -7.07
C VAL A 87 18.94 -4.94 -7.22
N THR A 88 17.64 -5.19 -7.15
CA THR A 88 16.58 -4.18 -7.21
C THR A 88 16.25 -3.68 -5.81
N ILE A 89 16.24 -2.35 -5.61
CA ILE A 89 15.79 -1.70 -4.36
C ILE A 89 14.44 -1.02 -4.62
N PRO A 90 13.36 -1.40 -3.92
CA PRO A 90 12.08 -0.71 -4.06
C PRO A 90 12.22 0.80 -3.75
N PRO A 91 11.63 1.71 -4.55
CA PRO A 91 11.65 3.14 -4.22
C PRO A 91 10.89 3.45 -2.92
N ALA A 92 11.36 4.41 -2.13
CA ALA A 92 10.80 4.75 -0.81
C ALA A 92 9.29 5.12 -0.85
N GLY A 93 8.83 5.75 -1.94
CA GLY A 93 7.40 6.04 -2.14
C GLY A 93 6.55 4.77 -2.22
N TRP A 94 7.01 3.77 -2.98
CA TRP A 94 6.36 2.46 -3.08
C TRP A 94 6.39 1.69 -1.76
N ILE A 95 7.50 1.77 -1.03
CA ILE A 95 7.61 1.17 0.30
C ILE A 95 6.58 1.80 1.25
N THR A 96 6.51 3.13 1.26
CA THR A 96 5.55 3.87 2.09
C THR A 96 4.10 3.51 1.74
N ALA A 97 3.76 3.46 0.46
CA ALA A 97 2.42 3.09 0.00
C ALA A 97 2.02 1.66 0.41
N ALA A 98 2.93 0.70 0.24
CA ALA A 98 2.70 -0.71 0.63
C ALA A 98 2.55 -0.86 2.15
N HIS A 99 3.49 -0.31 2.93
CA HIS A 99 3.50 -0.42 4.39
C HIS A 99 2.29 0.28 5.03
N ARG A 100 1.83 1.40 4.46
CA ARG A 100 0.61 2.09 4.92
C ARG A 100 -0.62 1.19 4.87
N GLN A 101 -0.63 0.24 3.95
CA GLN A 101 -1.70 -0.74 3.78
C GLN A 101 -1.37 -2.09 4.43
N GLY A 102 -0.23 -2.24 5.11
CA GLY A 102 0.21 -3.50 5.71
C GLY A 102 0.61 -4.57 4.69
N THR A 103 0.98 -4.16 3.47
CA THR A 103 1.54 -5.03 2.43
C THR A 103 3.05 -5.06 2.55
N GLN A 104 3.64 -6.26 2.55
CA GLN A 104 5.10 -6.41 2.50
C GLN A 104 5.61 -6.00 1.13
N ILE A 105 6.77 -5.36 1.05
CA ILE A 105 7.41 -5.02 -0.22
C ILE A 105 8.81 -5.64 -0.34
N LEU A 106 9.03 -6.37 -1.43
CA LEU A 106 10.28 -7.06 -1.70
C LEU A 106 11.02 -6.40 -2.86
N GLY A 107 12.34 -6.35 -2.75
CA GLY A 107 13.21 -6.16 -3.91
C GLY A 107 13.34 -7.47 -4.71
N THR A 108 14.22 -7.44 -5.71
CA THR A 108 14.51 -8.61 -6.56
C THR A 108 16.02 -8.83 -6.61
N LEU A 109 16.45 -10.08 -6.40
CA LEU A 109 17.81 -10.55 -6.71
C LEU A 109 17.70 -11.46 -7.93
N ILE A 110 18.29 -11.04 -9.05
CA ILE A 110 18.04 -11.69 -10.34
C ILE A 110 19.33 -12.17 -11.02
N PHE A 111 19.27 -13.33 -11.66
CA PHE A 111 20.35 -13.89 -12.46
C PHE A 111 19.88 -14.34 -13.83
N GLU A 112 20.02 -13.47 -14.83
CA GLU A 112 19.54 -13.70 -16.19
C GLU A 112 20.71 -13.84 -17.16
N HIS A 113 20.53 -14.70 -18.16
CA HIS A 113 21.47 -14.93 -19.26
C HIS A 113 22.82 -15.54 -18.82
N ALA A 114 23.66 -15.87 -19.81
CA ALA A 114 24.93 -16.57 -19.57
C ALA A 114 25.95 -15.74 -18.77
N ASP A 115 25.90 -14.41 -18.90
CA ASP A 115 26.83 -13.49 -18.23
C ASP A 115 26.61 -13.41 -16.71
N ALA A 116 25.50 -13.96 -16.20
CA ALA A 116 25.22 -14.08 -14.77
C ALA A 116 25.92 -15.26 -14.08
N GLU A 117 26.37 -16.28 -14.83
CA GLU A 117 26.97 -17.50 -14.25
C GLU A 117 28.14 -17.21 -13.28
N PRO A 118 29.09 -16.28 -13.59
CA PRO A 118 30.16 -15.91 -12.67
C PRO A 118 29.65 -15.25 -11.38
N ASP A 119 28.61 -14.42 -11.48
CA ASP A 119 28.04 -13.71 -10.34
C ASP A 119 27.23 -14.66 -9.45
N CYS A 120 26.60 -15.71 -10.02
CA CYS A 120 26.01 -16.81 -9.24
C CYS A 120 27.06 -17.52 -8.37
N LEU A 121 28.25 -17.79 -8.92
CA LEU A 121 29.33 -18.39 -8.14
C LEU A 121 29.85 -17.42 -7.07
N ARG A 122 30.01 -16.15 -7.43
CA ARG A 122 30.38 -15.07 -6.50
C ARG A 122 29.42 -14.97 -5.33
N LEU A 123 28.11 -15.08 -5.56
CA LEU A 123 27.08 -15.11 -4.52
C LEU A 123 27.40 -16.15 -3.42
N LEU A 124 27.81 -17.34 -3.86
CA LEU A 124 28.07 -18.48 -2.98
C LEU A 124 29.43 -18.38 -2.28
N VAL A 125 30.49 -17.96 -2.98
CA VAL A 125 31.85 -17.93 -2.39
C VAL A 125 32.16 -16.61 -1.69
N GLY A 126 31.36 -15.57 -1.89
CA GLY A 126 31.50 -14.25 -1.31
C GLY A 126 32.48 -13.34 -2.06
N LYS A 127 32.87 -12.24 -1.40
CA LYS A 127 33.78 -11.25 -1.97
C LYS A 127 35.15 -11.87 -2.31
N LEU A 128 35.54 -11.74 -3.57
CA LEU A 128 36.83 -12.23 -4.05
C LEU A 128 37.99 -11.35 -3.52
N PRO A 129 39.10 -11.96 -3.07
CA PRO A 129 40.27 -11.22 -2.61
C PRO A 129 40.98 -10.52 -3.79
N THR A 130 41.47 -9.31 -3.56
CA THR A 130 42.24 -8.52 -4.55
C THR A 130 43.74 -8.83 -4.52
N SER A 131 44.19 -9.59 -3.53
CA SER A 131 45.59 -10.02 -3.36
C SER A 131 45.70 -11.54 -3.47
N PRO A 132 46.87 -12.08 -3.86
CA PRO A 132 47.10 -13.52 -3.85
C PRO A 132 46.79 -14.12 -2.48
N SER A 133 45.85 -15.06 -2.42
CA SER A 133 45.42 -15.71 -1.19
C SER A 133 45.45 -17.23 -1.35
N SER A 134 45.94 -17.95 -0.34
CA SER A 134 45.79 -19.40 -0.28
C SER A 134 44.34 -19.75 0.06
N ALA A 135 43.65 -20.50 -0.80
CA ALA A 135 42.35 -21.06 -0.48
C ALA A 135 42.52 -22.41 0.24
N PRO A 136 41.73 -22.69 1.31
CA PRO A 136 41.69 -24.03 1.89
C PRO A 136 41.18 -25.04 0.86
N LYS A 137 41.76 -26.23 0.83
CA LYS A 137 41.28 -27.33 -0.02
C LYS A 137 40.00 -27.90 0.58
N THR A 138 38.85 -27.58 0.01
CA THR A 138 37.56 -28.17 0.38
C THR A 138 37.18 -29.27 -0.62
N GLN A 139 36.51 -30.31 -0.15
CA GLN A 139 35.97 -31.37 -1.03
C GLN A 139 34.69 -30.93 -1.75
N THR A 140 34.01 -29.91 -1.22
CA THR A 140 32.74 -29.37 -1.72
C THR A 140 32.81 -27.85 -1.89
N LEU A 141 31.84 -27.26 -2.58
CA LEU A 141 31.76 -25.82 -2.80
C LEU A 141 31.57 -25.08 -1.46
N PRO A 142 32.44 -24.11 -1.09
CA PRO A 142 32.28 -23.33 0.13
C PRO A 142 31.10 -22.36 0.00
N ILE A 143 30.45 -22.07 1.13
CA ILE A 143 29.30 -21.14 1.21
C ILE A 143 29.68 -19.99 2.15
N SER A 144 29.62 -18.77 1.63
CA SER A 144 29.91 -17.54 2.34
C SER A 144 28.61 -16.82 2.70
N PRO A 145 28.47 -16.32 3.95
CA PRO A 145 27.32 -15.51 4.34
C PRO A 145 27.44 -14.05 3.87
N HIS A 146 28.51 -13.67 3.17
CA HIS A 146 28.84 -12.29 2.84
C HIS A 146 27.69 -11.55 2.13
N TYR A 147 27.18 -12.08 1.03
CA TYR A 147 26.09 -11.43 0.30
C TYR A 147 24.74 -11.54 1.00
N ALA A 148 24.49 -12.63 1.73
CA ALA A 148 23.31 -12.74 2.59
C ALA A 148 23.25 -11.60 3.63
N ARG A 149 24.39 -11.27 4.25
CA ARG A 149 24.52 -10.14 5.19
C ARG A 149 24.38 -8.79 4.49
N LYS A 150 25.07 -8.59 3.36
CA LYS A 150 25.00 -7.34 2.57
C LYS A 150 23.56 -7.03 2.13
N LEU A 151 22.83 -8.03 1.62
CA LEU A 151 21.44 -7.88 1.18
C LEU A 151 20.50 -7.61 2.35
N ALA A 152 20.71 -8.25 3.50
CA ALA A 152 19.91 -8.00 4.70
C ALA A 152 20.19 -6.61 5.31
N GLU A 153 21.45 -6.15 5.28
CA GLU A 153 21.83 -4.80 5.69
C GLU A 153 21.24 -3.73 4.76
N LEU A 154 21.23 -3.99 3.45
CA LEU A 154 20.57 -3.13 2.46
C LEU A 154 19.06 -3.04 2.67
N ALA A 155 18.40 -4.18 2.88
CA ALA A 155 16.96 -4.22 3.18
C ALA A 155 16.62 -3.40 4.43
N LYS A 156 17.44 -3.53 5.49
CA LYS A 156 17.30 -2.73 6.72
C LYS A 156 17.55 -1.23 6.51
N GLU A 157 18.62 -0.86 5.80
CA GLU A 157 18.96 0.55 5.57
C GLU A 157 17.91 1.26 4.70
N ARG A 158 17.30 0.53 3.75
CA ARG A 158 16.31 1.06 2.81
C ARG A 158 14.87 0.86 3.27
N GLY A 159 14.64 0.03 4.29
CA GLY A 159 13.34 -0.18 4.92
C GLY A 159 12.39 -1.10 4.15
N PHE A 160 12.88 -2.09 3.38
CA PHE A 160 12.02 -3.08 2.68
C PHE A 160 12.20 -4.50 3.23
N ASP A 161 11.27 -5.41 2.89
CA ASP A 161 11.02 -6.63 3.69
C ASP A 161 11.72 -7.90 3.19
N GLY A 162 12.54 -7.82 2.14
CA GLY A 162 13.26 -8.97 1.61
C GLY A 162 13.29 -9.03 0.09
N TYR A 163 13.36 -10.24 -0.48
CA TYR A 163 13.67 -10.43 -1.89
C TYR A 163 12.90 -11.57 -2.57
N LEU A 164 12.45 -11.32 -3.81
CA LEU A 164 12.25 -12.36 -4.81
C LEU A 164 13.63 -12.81 -5.35
N LEU A 165 13.84 -14.11 -5.43
CA LEU A 165 15.03 -14.73 -6.00
C LEU A 165 14.68 -15.32 -7.37
N ASN A 166 15.14 -14.69 -8.45
CA ASN A 166 14.89 -15.16 -9.80
C ASN A 166 16.20 -15.61 -10.48
N PHE A 167 16.41 -16.93 -10.61
CA PHE A 167 17.66 -17.52 -11.13
C PHE A 167 17.44 -18.13 -12.52
N GLU A 168 17.40 -17.28 -13.55
CA GLU A 168 17.21 -17.66 -14.95
C GLU A 168 18.52 -17.94 -15.72
N CYS A 169 19.47 -18.62 -15.07
CA CYS A 169 20.67 -19.11 -15.72
C CYS A 169 21.08 -20.51 -15.21
N PRO A 170 21.63 -21.41 -16.06
CA PRO A 170 22.06 -22.73 -15.60
C PRO A 170 23.18 -22.68 -14.56
N LEU A 171 23.11 -23.56 -13.56
CA LEU A 171 24.14 -23.73 -12.54
C LEU A 171 25.11 -24.84 -12.95
N ARG A 172 26.23 -24.47 -13.58
CA ARG A 172 27.21 -25.42 -14.16
C ARG A 172 27.91 -26.33 -13.14
N GLY A 173 27.94 -25.93 -11.87
CA GLY A 173 28.43 -26.77 -10.77
C GLY A 173 27.45 -27.88 -10.36
N GLY A 174 26.32 -28.00 -11.05
CA GLY A 174 25.36 -29.09 -10.88
C GLY A 174 24.80 -29.21 -9.46
N VAL A 175 24.64 -30.45 -8.99
CA VAL A 175 24.08 -30.77 -7.66
C VAL A 175 24.86 -30.11 -6.51
N GLU A 176 26.19 -29.96 -6.65
CA GLU A 176 27.00 -29.34 -5.59
C GLU A 176 26.71 -27.84 -5.47
N GLN A 177 26.58 -27.14 -6.60
CA GLN A 177 26.26 -25.72 -6.62
C GLN A 177 24.81 -25.46 -6.17
N THR A 178 23.85 -26.30 -6.57
CA THR A 178 22.44 -26.15 -6.18
C THR A 178 22.24 -26.40 -4.68
N ARG A 179 22.94 -27.39 -4.10
CA ARG A 179 22.94 -27.63 -2.65
C ARG A 179 23.53 -26.46 -1.88
N ALA A 180 24.61 -25.87 -2.39
CA ALA A 180 25.19 -24.65 -1.84
C ALA A 180 24.21 -23.47 -1.90
N LEU A 181 23.51 -23.31 -3.03
CA LEU A 181 22.48 -22.27 -3.20
C LEU A 181 21.32 -22.45 -2.22
N ALA A 182 20.75 -23.64 -2.07
CA ALA A 182 19.68 -23.89 -1.10
C ALA A 182 20.12 -23.56 0.34
N THR A 183 21.37 -23.88 0.69
CA THR A 183 21.94 -23.49 1.99
C THR A 183 22.12 -21.98 2.10
N TRP A 184 22.57 -21.32 1.04
CA TRP A 184 22.72 -19.86 0.99
C TRP A 184 21.38 -19.13 1.14
N ILE A 185 20.29 -19.64 0.52
CA ILE A 185 18.94 -19.10 0.68
C ILE A 185 18.51 -19.16 2.16
N THR A 186 18.82 -20.26 2.84
CA THR A 186 18.58 -20.39 4.30
C THR A 186 19.36 -19.35 5.10
N LEU A 187 20.62 -19.08 4.72
CA LEU A 187 21.44 -18.02 5.34
C LEU A 187 20.84 -16.62 5.09
N LEU A 188 20.41 -16.32 3.87
CA LEU A 188 19.75 -15.05 3.54
C LEU A 188 18.50 -14.84 4.40
N ARG A 189 17.63 -15.84 4.49
CA ARG A 189 16.42 -15.78 5.33
C ARG A 189 16.77 -15.52 6.80
N LYS A 190 17.80 -16.18 7.32
CA LYS A 190 18.26 -15.96 8.71
C LYS A 190 18.81 -14.54 8.92
N GLU A 191 19.62 -14.03 8.01
CA GLU A 191 20.20 -12.68 8.12
C GLU A 191 19.12 -11.59 7.96
N LEU A 192 18.16 -11.77 7.05
CA LEU A 192 17.01 -10.88 6.89
C LEU A 192 16.17 -10.83 8.16
N ARG A 193 15.79 -11.98 8.73
CA ARG A 193 15.04 -12.01 10.00
C ARG A 193 15.76 -11.33 11.14
N ARG A 194 17.09 -11.50 11.20
CA ARG A 194 17.94 -10.87 12.23
C ARG A 194 18.02 -9.35 12.09
N GLN A 195 18.02 -8.82 10.86
CA GLN A 195 18.27 -7.39 10.61
C GLN A 195 17.00 -6.57 10.42
N VAL A 196 16.01 -7.14 9.71
CA VAL A 196 14.77 -6.47 9.30
C VAL A 196 13.65 -6.80 10.27
N GLY A 197 13.39 -8.08 10.51
CA GLY A 197 12.36 -8.55 11.43
C GLY A 197 11.85 -9.95 11.07
N ASP A 198 11.13 -10.59 11.98
CA ASP A 198 10.64 -11.98 11.78
C ASP A 198 9.70 -12.14 10.57
N TRP A 199 9.07 -11.05 10.15
CA TRP A 199 8.20 -10.98 8.97
C TRP A 199 8.98 -11.04 7.65
N ALA A 200 10.29 -10.79 7.64
CA ALA A 200 11.06 -10.68 6.40
C ALA A 200 10.93 -11.94 5.52
N GLN A 201 10.78 -11.73 4.21
CA GLN A 201 10.39 -12.77 3.26
C GLN A 201 11.48 -13.02 2.20
N VAL A 202 11.65 -14.30 1.85
CA VAL A 202 12.45 -14.73 0.71
C VAL A 202 11.55 -15.60 -0.16
N VAL A 203 11.26 -15.15 -1.38
CA VAL A 203 10.43 -15.87 -2.34
C VAL A 203 11.34 -16.49 -3.40
N TRP A 204 11.22 -17.79 -3.63
CA TRP A 204 11.95 -18.47 -4.71
C TRP A 204 11.11 -18.52 -5.98
N TYR A 205 11.64 -18.06 -7.11
CA TYR A 205 11.01 -18.27 -8.41
C TYR A 205 11.37 -19.65 -8.97
N ASP A 206 10.36 -20.40 -9.41
CA ASP A 206 10.50 -21.73 -10.02
C ASP A 206 11.30 -21.66 -11.32
N SER A 207 12.61 -21.83 -11.23
CA SER A 207 13.57 -21.58 -12.31
C SER A 207 14.53 -22.76 -12.49
N VAL A 208 15.68 -22.75 -11.81
CA VAL A 208 16.62 -23.88 -11.81
C VAL A 208 16.12 -25.01 -10.92
N VAL A 209 16.37 -26.26 -11.35
CA VAL A 209 16.03 -27.46 -10.59
C VAL A 209 17.25 -28.04 -9.86
N PHE A 210 17.04 -29.06 -9.02
CA PHE A 210 18.04 -29.61 -8.09
C PHE A 210 19.38 -30.03 -8.74
N ASN A 211 19.41 -30.33 -10.03
CA ASN A 211 20.63 -30.71 -10.75
C ASN A 211 21.32 -29.53 -11.47
N GLY A 212 20.80 -28.31 -11.35
CA GLY A 212 21.36 -27.07 -11.90
C GLY A 212 20.83 -26.70 -13.29
N GLN A 213 19.95 -27.51 -13.88
CA GLN A 213 19.31 -27.18 -15.16
C GLN A 213 18.28 -26.06 -14.93
N LEU A 214 18.26 -25.07 -15.83
CA LEU A 214 17.17 -24.10 -15.93
C LEU A 214 15.96 -24.82 -16.54
N ALA A 215 14.95 -25.12 -15.71
CA ALA A 215 13.79 -25.91 -16.10
C ALA A 215 12.60 -25.60 -15.20
N TRP A 216 11.79 -24.62 -15.59
CA TRP A 216 10.53 -24.28 -14.93
C TRP A 216 9.62 -25.51 -14.84
N GLN A 217 9.06 -25.76 -13.65
CA GLN A 217 8.20 -26.91 -13.40
C GLN A 217 6.71 -26.57 -13.50
N ASP A 218 6.38 -25.27 -13.46
CA ASP A 218 5.05 -24.68 -13.38
C ASP A 218 4.21 -25.18 -12.18
N ARG A 219 4.85 -25.84 -11.21
CA ARG A 219 4.25 -26.38 -9.99
C ARG A 219 5.32 -26.73 -8.97
N LEU A 220 4.94 -26.88 -7.70
CA LEU A 220 5.81 -27.49 -6.70
C LEU A 220 5.92 -29.01 -6.96
N ASN A 221 7.14 -29.52 -7.05
CA ASN A 221 7.42 -30.95 -7.14
C ASN A 221 8.83 -31.29 -6.63
N ALA A 222 9.26 -32.56 -6.73
CA ALA A 222 10.56 -32.98 -6.23
C ALA A 222 11.77 -32.28 -6.87
N PHE A 223 11.62 -31.69 -8.07
CA PHE A 223 12.71 -31.05 -8.80
C PHE A 223 13.07 -29.66 -8.26
N ASN A 224 12.09 -28.90 -7.75
CA ASN A 224 12.28 -27.58 -7.16
C ASN A 224 12.08 -27.54 -5.63
N LEU A 225 11.64 -28.65 -5.02
CA LEU A 225 11.43 -28.79 -3.58
C LEU A 225 12.63 -28.32 -2.71
N PRO A 226 13.91 -28.61 -3.04
CA PRO A 226 15.02 -28.14 -2.20
C PRO A 226 15.07 -26.63 -2.01
N PHE A 227 14.63 -25.85 -3.00
CA PHE A 227 14.63 -24.39 -2.93
C PHE A 227 13.41 -23.87 -2.18
N PHE A 228 12.23 -24.48 -2.34
CA PHE A 228 11.04 -24.16 -1.55
C PHE A 228 11.25 -24.42 -0.05
N LEU A 229 11.92 -25.51 0.32
CA LEU A 229 12.23 -25.81 1.72
C LEU A 229 13.21 -24.80 2.32
N ALA A 230 14.12 -24.25 1.52
CA ALA A 230 15.08 -23.25 1.96
C ALA A 230 14.51 -21.83 2.05
N SER A 231 13.54 -21.48 1.19
CA SER A 231 12.92 -20.14 1.12
C SER A 231 11.80 -19.96 2.15
N GLY A 232 11.15 -18.79 2.15
CA GLY A 232 9.87 -18.58 2.83
C GLY A 232 8.71 -19.15 2.01
N SER A 233 8.68 -18.81 0.72
CA SER A 233 7.61 -19.19 -0.21
C SER A 233 8.18 -19.55 -1.59
N ILE A 234 7.38 -20.16 -2.45
CA ILE A 234 7.69 -20.40 -3.87
C ILE A 234 6.69 -19.67 -4.76
N PHE A 235 7.19 -19.02 -5.81
CA PHE A 235 6.43 -18.46 -6.91
C PHE A 235 6.65 -19.38 -8.12
N THR A 236 5.64 -20.16 -8.50
CA THR A 236 5.73 -21.06 -9.66
C THR A 236 5.72 -20.28 -10.97
N ASN A 237 6.34 -20.83 -12.01
CA ASN A 237 6.20 -20.29 -13.36
C ASN A 237 4.72 -20.32 -13.82
N TYR A 238 4.38 -19.50 -14.81
CA TYR A 238 3.00 -19.23 -15.21
C TYR A 238 2.50 -20.05 -16.43
N THR A 239 3.31 -20.97 -16.97
CA THR A 239 2.93 -21.76 -18.16
C THR A 239 2.23 -23.10 -17.86
N TRP A 240 1.68 -23.25 -16.66
CA TRP A 240 1.01 -24.48 -16.20
C TRP A 240 -0.27 -24.81 -16.98
N ARG A 241 -0.68 -26.08 -16.89
CA ARG A 241 -1.98 -26.59 -17.36
C ARG A 241 -3.00 -26.55 -16.22
N ASN A 242 -4.29 -26.40 -16.53
CA ASN A 242 -5.37 -26.35 -15.53
C ASN A 242 -5.39 -27.44 -14.43
N THR A 243 -4.74 -28.59 -14.64
CA THR A 243 -4.61 -29.65 -13.62
C THR A 243 -3.48 -29.45 -12.60
N TYR A 244 -2.53 -28.54 -12.86
CA TYR A 244 -1.31 -28.39 -12.05
C TYR A 244 -1.54 -27.79 -10.64
N PRO A 245 -2.47 -26.84 -10.44
CA PRO A 245 -2.85 -26.42 -9.08
C PRO A 245 -3.27 -27.63 -8.23
N ALA A 246 -4.17 -28.47 -8.72
CA ALA A 246 -4.60 -29.68 -8.01
C ALA A 246 -3.44 -30.67 -7.75
N LEU A 247 -2.53 -30.86 -8.71
CA LEU A 247 -1.34 -31.69 -8.50
C LEU A 247 -0.43 -31.14 -7.40
N THR A 248 -0.31 -29.81 -7.30
CA THR A 248 0.46 -29.15 -6.24
C THR A 248 -0.19 -29.36 -4.88
N SER A 249 -1.50 -29.10 -4.78
CA SER A 249 -2.26 -29.29 -3.55
C SER A 249 -2.25 -30.74 -3.07
N ASN A 250 -2.21 -31.72 -3.98
CA ASN A 250 -2.10 -33.13 -3.63
C ASN A 250 -0.67 -33.56 -3.26
N TYR A 251 0.35 -32.90 -3.82
CA TYR A 251 1.75 -33.21 -3.51
C TYR A 251 2.17 -32.66 -2.14
N PHE A 252 1.74 -31.44 -1.80
CA PHE A 252 2.20 -30.75 -0.58
C PHE A 252 1.96 -31.54 0.73
N PRO A 253 0.79 -32.16 0.98
CA PRO A 253 0.55 -32.95 2.20
C PRO A 253 1.45 -34.20 2.33
N THR A 254 2.09 -34.64 1.22
CA THR A 254 3.04 -35.76 1.26
C THR A 254 4.41 -35.34 1.83
N LEU A 255 4.65 -34.05 1.99
CA LEU A 255 5.89 -33.48 2.51
C LEU A 255 5.88 -33.50 4.05
N ASN A 256 6.99 -33.93 4.65
CA ASN A 256 7.16 -33.87 6.12
C ASN A 256 7.73 -32.50 6.53
N THR A 257 6.92 -31.44 6.39
CA THR A 257 7.30 -30.05 6.70
C THR A 257 6.43 -29.49 7.82
N LYS A 258 7.04 -29.00 8.90
CA LYS A 258 6.32 -28.43 10.05
C LYS A 258 6.04 -26.93 9.94
N ASP A 259 6.86 -26.21 9.17
CA ASP A 259 6.86 -24.74 9.10
C ASP A 259 6.41 -24.22 7.73
N LYS A 260 5.72 -25.04 6.94
CA LYS A 260 5.23 -24.70 5.60
C LYS A 260 3.73 -24.90 5.53
N LYS A 261 3.07 -24.11 4.70
CA LYS A 261 1.64 -24.22 4.39
C LYS A 261 1.39 -24.17 2.88
N LEU A 262 0.17 -24.48 2.46
CA LEU A 262 -0.21 -24.38 1.05
C LEU A 262 -0.14 -22.93 0.54
N GLU A 263 -0.41 -21.97 1.43
CA GLU A 263 -0.40 -20.53 1.12
C GLU A 263 1.01 -20.03 0.80
N ASP A 264 2.06 -20.77 1.21
CA ASP A 264 3.45 -20.47 0.86
C ASP A 264 3.76 -20.79 -0.62
N ILE A 265 2.79 -21.33 -1.36
CA ILE A 265 2.90 -21.67 -2.78
C ILE A 265 2.06 -20.69 -3.58
N TYR A 266 2.72 -19.68 -4.16
CA TYR A 266 2.11 -18.74 -5.08
C TYR A 266 2.17 -19.30 -6.51
N VAL A 267 0.99 -19.59 -7.07
CA VAL A 267 0.87 -20.07 -8.44
C VAL A 267 0.89 -18.89 -9.40
N GLY A 268 1.84 -18.89 -10.33
CA GLY A 268 2.10 -17.76 -11.23
C GLY A 268 1.04 -17.54 -12.30
N VAL A 269 0.66 -16.29 -12.54
CA VAL A 269 -0.23 -15.85 -13.62
C VAL A 269 0.38 -14.63 -14.29
N ASP A 270 0.77 -14.77 -15.56
CA ASP A 270 1.23 -13.63 -16.37
C ASP A 270 0.02 -12.91 -17.00
N ILE A 271 -0.18 -11.65 -16.64
CA ILE A 271 -1.31 -10.83 -17.11
C ILE A 271 -1.13 -10.43 -18.57
N TRP A 272 0.09 -10.43 -19.09
CA TRP A 272 0.30 -10.29 -20.54
C TRP A 272 -0.11 -11.53 -21.34
N GLY A 273 -0.38 -12.65 -20.67
CA GLY A 273 -0.89 -13.86 -21.30
C GLY A 273 0.16 -14.69 -22.04
N ARG A 274 1.46 -14.51 -21.79
CA ARG A 274 2.53 -15.26 -22.49
C ARG A 274 2.58 -16.71 -22.03
N GLY A 275 1.66 -17.52 -22.56
CA GLY A 275 1.49 -18.92 -22.18
C GLY A 275 0.73 -19.11 -20.87
N SER A 276 0.14 -18.07 -20.30
CA SER A 276 -0.69 -18.16 -19.09
C SER A 276 -2.03 -18.84 -19.37
N HIS A 277 -2.57 -19.62 -18.43
CA HIS A 277 -3.92 -20.18 -18.58
C HIS A 277 -4.96 -19.05 -18.62
N GLY A 278 -5.82 -19.02 -19.64
CA GLY A 278 -6.75 -17.91 -19.86
C GLY A 278 -6.18 -16.73 -20.64
N ASN A 279 -4.91 -16.78 -21.07
CA ASN A 279 -4.26 -15.77 -21.94
C ASN A 279 -4.25 -14.34 -21.40
N GLY A 280 -4.17 -14.16 -20.08
CA GLY A 280 -3.92 -12.87 -19.46
C GLY A 280 -5.10 -11.89 -19.54
N GLY A 281 -4.86 -10.61 -19.23
CA GLY A 281 -5.85 -9.55 -19.15
C GLY A 281 -7.10 -9.96 -18.38
N PHE A 282 -8.27 -9.65 -18.94
CA PHE A 282 -9.54 -10.11 -18.38
C PHE A 282 -9.74 -11.62 -18.41
N GLY A 283 -8.98 -12.37 -19.22
CA GLY A 283 -9.00 -13.84 -19.26
C GLY A 283 -8.30 -14.51 -18.07
N ALA A 284 -7.49 -13.76 -17.31
CA ALA A 284 -6.75 -14.25 -16.14
C ALA A 284 -7.67 -14.85 -15.05
N TYR A 285 -8.95 -14.45 -14.97
CA TYR A 285 -9.92 -15.03 -14.01
C TYR A 285 -10.04 -16.56 -14.12
N LYS A 286 -9.80 -17.13 -15.33
CA LYS A 286 -9.79 -18.58 -15.54
C LYS A 286 -8.64 -19.24 -14.77
N ALA A 287 -7.47 -18.62 -14.78
CA ALA A 287 -6.34 -19.08 -13.99
C ALA A 287 -6.62 -18.96 -12.49
N LEU A 288 -7.13 -17.80 -12.05
CA LEU A 288 -7.49 -17.59 -10.65
C LEU A 288 -8.48 -18.64 -10.13
N HIS A 289 -9.49 -18.98 -10.93
CA HIS A 289 -10.45 -20.02 -10.61
C HIS A 289 -9.81 -21.37 -10.27
N HIS A 290 -8.84 -21.84 -11.08
CA HIS A 290 -8.15 -23.12 -10.84
C HIS A 290 -7.22 -23.07 -9.63
N ILE A 291 -6.67 -21.90 -9.30
CA ILE A 291 -5.81 -21.72 -8.13
C ILE A 291 -6.63 -21.76 -6.84
N THR A 292 -7.76 -21.05 -6.79
CA THR A 292 -8.60 -20.95 -5.60
C THR A 292 -9.53 -22.15 -5.41
N ASN A 293 -9.80 -22.90 -6.48
CA ASN A 293 -10.63 -24.10 -6.45
C ASN A 293 -9.86 -25.31 -7.01
N PRO A 294 -8.73 -25.71 -6.39
CA PRO A 294 -7.99 -26.86 -6.86
C PRO A 294 -8.84 -28.11 -6.60
N THR A 295 -9.45 -28.66 -7.65
CA THR A 295 -10.31 -29.84 -7.54
C THR A 295 -9.49 -31.05 -7.10
N SER A 296 -9.59 -31.43 -5.83
CA SER A 296 -9.13 -32.72 -5.34
C SER A 296 -10.18 -33.79 -5.62
N THR A 297 -9.74 -34.96 -6.08
CA THR A 297 -10.53 -36.19 -6.18
C THR A 297 -10.93 -36.79 -4.83
N THR A 298 -10.66 -36.12 -3.70
CA THR A 298 -11.15 -36.52 -2.38
C THR A 298 -12.06 -35.46 -1.82
N SER A 299 -13.33 -35.83 -1.62
CA SER A 299 -14.42 -35.08 -1.00
C SER A 299 -13.95 -34.12 0.10
N LEU A 300 -13.78 -32.85 -0.27
CA LEU A 300 -13.87 -31.74 0.66
C LEU A 300 -15.22 -31.07 0.34
N THR A 301 -16.17 -31.22 1.25
CA THR A 301 -17.48 -30.57 1.15
C THR A 301 -17.31 -29.06 1.25
N SER A 302 -18.19 -28.31 0.59
CA SER A 302 -18.20 -26.85 0.41
C SER A 302 -18.19 -25.99 1.70
N THR A 303 -18.02 -26.60 2.87
CA THR A 303 -17.92 -25.93 4.18
C THR A 303 -16.49 -25.89 4.73
N ASP A 304 -15.53 -26.59 4.12
CA ASP A 304 -14.13 -26.66 4.58
C ASP A 304 -13.17 -25.66 3.90
N HIS A 305 -13.69 -24.70 3.11
CA HIS A 305 -12.91 -23.62 2.49
C HIS A 305 -12.19 -22.68 3.50
N LYS A 306 -12.33 -22.93 4.80
CA LYS A 306 -11.63 -22.22 5.88
C LYS A 306 -10.31 -22.87 6.30
N ASN A 307 -9.94 -24.02 5.75
CA ASN A 307 -8.65 -24.68 6.00
C ASN A 307 -7.71 -24.60 4.78
N GLY A 308 -7.32 -23.38 4.41
CA GLY A 308 -6.13 -23.11 3.61
C GLY A 308 -6.11 -23.53 2.14
N GLY A 309 -5.39 -22.78 1.31
CA GLY A 309 -5.39 -22.92 -0.15
C GLY A 309 -4.06 -22.52 -0.79
N LEU A 310 -3.94 -22.74 -2.10
CA LEU A 310 -2.82 -22.17 -2.86
C LEU A 310 -2.99 -20.66 -2.95
N SER A 311 -1.88 -19.95 -3.04
CA SER A 311 -1.86 -18.50 -3.21
C SER A 311 -1.66 -18.12 -4.68
N ILE A 312 -1.92 -16.87 -5.02
CA ILE A 312 -1.85 -16.34 -6.38
C ILE A 312 -0.61 -15.44 -6.50
N ALA A 313 0.21 -15.62 -7.53
CA ALA A 313 1.22 -14.62 -7.93
C ALA A 313 0.87 -14.02 -9.29
N ILE A 314 0.61 -12.72 -9.32
CA ILE A 314 0.34 -11.97 -10.55
C ILE A 314 1.63 -11.33 -11.06
N PHE A 315 2.00 -11.57 -12.31
CA PHE A 315 3.13 -10.93 -12.98
C PHE A 315 2.66 -9.92 -14.03
N GLY A 316 3.24 -8.72 -14.01
CA GLY A 316 2.99 -7.69 -15.03
C GLY A 316 1.60 -7.05 -14.96
N GLN A 317 1.09 -6.80 -13.75
CA GLN A 317 -0.26 -6.24 -13.54
C GLN A 317 -0.44 -4.84 -14.14
N ALA A 318 0.64 -4.10 -14.40
CA ALA A 318 0.61 -2.80 -15.07
C ALA A 318 0.18 -2.89 -16.55
N TRP A 319 -0.10 -4.10 -17.06
CA TRP A 319 -0.73 -4.35 -18.35
C TRP A 319 -1.92 -3.44 -18.64
N THR A 320 -2.77 -3.14 -17.66
CA THR A 320 -3.93 -2.25 -17.85
C THR A 320 -3.51 -0.85 -18.31
N TYR A 321 -2.36 -0.37 -17.87
CA TYR A 321 -1.78 0.92 -18.28
C TYR A 321 -1.01 0.77 -19.59
N GLU A 322 -0.08 -0.18 -19.63
CA GLU A 322 0.86 -0.34 -20.73
C GLU A 322 0.17 -0.72 -22.05
N SER A 323 -0.95 -1.43 -21.99
CA SER A 323 -1.71 -1.84 -23.18
C SER A 323 -2.51 -0.70 -23.83
N ILE A 324 -2.76 0.41 -23.13
CA ILE A 324 -3.62 1.50 -23.63
C ILE A 324 -2.96 2.89 -23.60
N GLN A 325 -1.79 3.05 -22.94
CA GLN A 325 -1.10 4.34 -22.78
C GLN A 325 -0.81 5.08 -24.09
N ASP A 326 -0.60 4.35 -25.19
CA ASP A 326 -0.28 4.92 -26.50
C ASP A 326 -1.54 5.20 -27.35
N SER A 327 -2.74 4.97 -26.80
CA SER A 327 -4.00 5.26 -27.51
C SER A 327 -4.26 6.77 -27.60
N SER A 328 -4.88 7.22 -28.70
CA SER A 328 -5.16 8.65 -28.91
C SER A 328 -6.14 9.25 -27.90
N ASN A 329 -6.92 8.41 -27.22
CA ASN A 329 -7.94 8.80 -26.25
C ASN A 329 -7.49 8.50 -24.81
N PHE A 330 -6.21 8.20 -24.59
CA PHE A 330 -5.70 7.88 -23.27
C PHE A 330 -5.91 9.05 -22.31
N THR A 331 -6.51 8.75 -21.17
CA THR A 331 -6.58 9.64 -20.00
C THR A 331 -6.28 8.80 -18.78
N TRP A 332 -5.71 9.42 -17.75
CA TRP A 332 -5.44 8.71 -16.50
C TRP A 332 -6.74 8.19 -15.88
N GLU A 333 -7.81 9.00 -15.87
CA GLU A 333 -9.12 8.57 -15.37
C GLU A 333 -9.69 7.39 -16.16
N GLY A 334 -9.60 7.41 -17.51
CA GLY A 334 -10.05 6.30 -18.34
C GLY A 334 -9.26 5.02 -18.08
N TRP A 335 -7.95 5.13 -17.83
CA TRP A 335 -7.13 4.00 -17.41
C TRP A 335 -7.53 3.50 -16.02
N PHE A 336 -7.74 4.39 -15.05
CA PHE A 336 -8.12 3.99 -13.70
C PHE A 336 -9.42 3.20 -13.70
N GLU A 337 -10.42 3.60 -14.48
CA GLU A 337 -11.66 2.83 -14.64
C GLU A 337 -11.43 1.46 -15.29
N TYR A 338 -10.50 1.37 -16.26
CA TYR A 338 -10.11 0.11 -16.89
C TYR A 338 -9.40 -0.84 -15.91
N ASP A 339 -8.52 -0.31 -15.07
CA ASP A 339 -7.83 -1.05 -14.02
C ASP A 339 -8.80 -1.48 -12.91
N ARG A 340 -9.65 -0.57 -12.45
CA ARG A 340 -10.74 -0.82 -11.49
C ARG A 340 -11.67 -1.94 -11.97
N LEU A 341 -12.00 -2.00 -13.26
CA LEU A 341 -12.79 -3.09 -13.83
C LEU A 341 -12.11 -4.44 -13.64
N LEU A 342 -10.82 -4.56 -13.96
CA LEU A 342 -10.05 -5.81 -13.78
C LEU A 342 -10.03 -6.26 -12.31
N TRP A 343 -9.76 -5.31 -11.41
CA TRP A 343 -9.56 -5.61 -9.99
C TRP A 343 -10.85 -5.83 -9.22
N THR A 344 -11.89 -5.04 -9.50
CA THR A 344 -13.08 -4.96 -8.63
C THR A 344 -14.40 -5.35 -9.30
N GLY A 345 -14.47 -5.44 -10.62
CA GLY A 345 -15.68 -5.88 -11.33
C GLY A 345 -16.49 -4.75 -11.94
N LEU A 346 -17.74 -5.01 -12.31
CA LEU A 346 -18.61 -3.99 -12.92
C LEU A 346 -19.27 -3.13 -11.84
N GLN A 347 -19.42 -1.83 -12.11
CA GLN A 347 -20.32 -0.96 -11.35
C GLN A 347 -21.77 -1.21 -11.76
N HIS A 348 -22.74 -0.81 -10.93
CA HIS A 348 -24.17 -1.09 -11.17
C HIS A 348 -24.71 -0.62 -12.53
N HIS A 349 -24.18 0.47 -13.08
CA HIS A 349 -24.62 1.02 -14.36
C HIS A 349 -23.84 0.48 -15.57
N GLU A 350 -22.79 -0.29 -15.33
CA GLU A 350 -21.95 -0.89 -16.37
C GLU A 350 -22.51 -2.27 -16.79
N ASN A 351 -22.05 -2.75 -17.94
CA ASN A 351 -22.43 -4.08 -18.44
C ASN A 351 -21.23 -4.85 -19.00
N THR A 352 -21.43 -6.14 -19.25
CA THR A 352 -20.37 -7.08 -19.63
C THR A 352 -19.69 -6.80 -20.96
N SER A 353 -20.23 -5.90 -21.81
CA SER A 353 -19.56 -5.52 -23.07
C SER A 353 -18.23 -4.78 -22.87
N LEU A 354 -18.00 -4.21 -21.68
CA LEU A 354 -16.71 -3.61 -21.31
C LEU A 354 -15.61 -4.66 -21.10
N VAL A 355 -15.99 -5.92 -20.84
CA VAL A 355 -15.06 -7.02 -20.60
C VAL A 355 -14.74 -7.71 -21.91
N VAL A 356 -13.58 -7.41 -22.47
CA VAL A 356 -13.07 -8.05 -23.69
C VAL A 356 -12.19 -9.23 -23.30
N LEU A 357 -12.73 -10.45 -23.47
CA LEU A 357 -11.99 -11.68 -23.18
C LEU A 357 -11.07 -12.07 -24.35
N PRO A 358 -9.80 -12.42 -24.09
CA PRO A 358 -8.96 -13.02 -25.11
C PRO A 358 -9.48 -14.41 -25.49
N GLU A 359 -9.20 -14.82 -26.74
CA GLU A 359 -9.47 -16.19 -27.19
C GLU A 359 -8.69 -17.20 -26.32
N MET A 360 -9.32 -18.31 -25.95
CA MET A 360 -8.67 -19.34 -25.14
C MET A 360 -7.77 -20.22 -26.02
N ILE A 361 -6.48 -20.28 -25.71
CA ILE A 361 -5.53 -21.16 -26.39
C ILE A 361 -5.17 -22.32 -25.45
N TRP A 362 -5.60 -23.53 -25.83
CA TRP A 362 -5.35 -24.73 -25.04
C TRP A 362 -3.93 -25.26 -25.24
N LYS A 363 -3.25 -25.56 -24.13
CA LYS A 363 -1.95 -26.24 -24.19
C LYS A 363 -2.13 -27.70 -24.55
N ARG A 364 -1.11 -28.30 -25.19
CA ARG A 364 -1.13 -29.73 -25.49
C ARG A 364 -1.29 -30.56 -24.22
N GLY A 365 -2.33 -31.40 -24.19
CA GLY A 365 -2.67 -32.27 -23.06
C GLY A 365 -3.45 -31.59 -21.93
N GLU A 366 -3.95 -30.38 -22.16
CA GLU A 366 -4.85 -29.69 -21.24
C GLU A 366 -6.29 -30.19 -21.43
N SER A 367 -7.00 -30.43 -20.33
CA SER A 367 -8.40 -30.85 -20.36
C SER A 367 -9.32 -29.68 -20.66
N ASP A 368 -10.42 -29.93 -21.40
CA ASP A 368 -11.45 -28.92 -21.60
C ASP A 368 -12.12 -28.56 -20.26
N CYS A 369 -12.00 -27.30 -19.87
CA CYS A 369 -12.63 -26.71 -18.70
C CYS A 369 -13.55 -25.53 -19.04
N SER A 370 -13.99 -25.42 -20.31
CA SER A 370 -14.89 -24.35 -20.77
C SER A 370 -16.14 -24.19 -19.90
N GLY A 371 -16.74 -25.30 -19.46
CA GLY A 371 -17.91 -25.31 -18.57
C GLY A 371 -17.67 -24.76 -17.16
N GLN A 372 -16.41 -24.56 -16.74
CA GLN A 372 -16.04 -24.02 -15.41
C GLN A 372 -15.92 -22.49 -15.42
N HIS A 373 -16.02 -21.84 -16.58
CA HIS A 373 -15.70 -20.43 -16.77
C HIS A 373 -16.83 -19.63 -17.45
N ALA A 374 -18.08 -20.05 -17.24
CA ALA A 374 -19.25 -19.52 -17.93
C ALA A 374 -19.48 -18.02 -17.70
N GLU A 375 -19.16 -17.52 -16.51
CA GLU A 375 -19.27 -16.11 -16.14
C GLU A 375 -17.90 -15.55 -15.79
N TRP A 376 -17.61 -14.34 -16.29
CA TRP A 376 -16.42 -13.60 -15.92
C TRP A 376 -16.52 -13.09 -14.48
N ARG A 377 -15.38 -13.03 -13.79
CA ARG A 377 -15.24 -12.57 -12.40
C ARG A 377 -13.99 -11.69 -12.27
N ALA A 378 -14.06 -10.71 -11.39
CA ALA A 378 -12.95 -9.81 -11.11
C ALA A 378 -11.97 -10.41 -10.10
N PHE A 379 -10.81 -9.79 -9.90
CA PHE A 379 -9.80 -10.33 -8.96
C PHE A 379 -10.29 -10.32 -7.51
N ARG A 380 -11.09 -9.32 -7.13
CA ARG A 380 -11.82 -9.24 -5.86
C ARG A 380 -12.63 -10.50 -5.53
N ASP A 381 -13.11 -11.23 -6.53
CA ASP A 381 -13.92 -12.44 -6.31
C ASP A 381 -13.08 -13.68 -5.91
N TYR A 382 -11.75 -13.56 -5.95
CA TYR A 382 -10.79 -14.62 -5.66
C TYR A 382 -9.87 -14.32 -4.48
N VAL A 383 -9.79 -13.06 -4.04
CA VAL A 383 -8.88 -12.59 -3.00
C VAL A 383 -9.65 -11.69 -2.05
N ASP A 384 -9.58 -11.99 -0.75
CA ASP A 384 -10.28 -11.23 0.28
C ASP A 384 -9.70 -9.83 0.46
N VAL A 385 -10.59 -8.86 0.69
CA VAL A 385 -10.21 -7.51 1.10
C VAL A 385 -9.63 -7.57 2.52
N GLN A 386 -8.41 -7.07 2.68
CA GLN A 386 -7.75 -7.01 3.98
C GLN A 386 -7.79 -5.58 4.52
N PRO A 387 -8.16 -5.37 5.80
CA PRO A 387 -8.05 -4.06 6.42
C PRO A 387 -6.57 -3.64 6.54
N PRO A 388 -6.29 -2.32 6.63
CA PRO A 388 -4.96 -1.81 6.92
C PRO A 388 -4.49 -2.27 8.33
N PRO A 389 -3.21 -2.00 8.70
CA PRO A 389 -2.70 -2.33 10.02
C PRO A 389 -3.61 -1.80 11.13
N LYS A 390 -3.57 -2.47 12.29
CA LYS A 390 -4.37 -2.08 13.44
C LYS A 390 -4.12 -0.63 13.81
N VAL A 391 -5.19 0.10 14.13
CA VAL A 391 -5.15 1.55 14.39
C VAL A 391 -4.22 1.90 15.56
N ASP A 392 -4.03 0.99 16.50
CA ASP A 392 -3.07 1.11 17.60
C ASP A 392 -1.61 1.12 17.16
N ASP A 393 -1.28 0.39 16.09
CA ASP A 393 0.08 0.26 15.56
C ASP A 393 0.36 1.32 14.47
N LEU A 394 -0.68 1.66 13.69
CA LEU A 394 -0.62 2.71 12.68
C LEU A 394 -1.98 3.40 12.56
N LYS A 395 -2.02 4.70 12.89
CA LYS A 395 -3.23 5.53 12.76
C LYS A 395 -3.78 5.44 11.33
N LEU A 396 -5.10 5.28 11.22
CA LEU A 396 -5.75 5.29 9.92
C LEU A 396 -5.83 6.72 9.43
N HIS A 397 -5.22 7.00 8.28
CA HIS A 397 -5.34 8.26 7.57
C HIS A 397 -5.53 7.99 6.07
N THR A 398 -6.54 8.61 5.48
CA THR A 398 -6.69 8.63 4.03
C THR A 398 -7.27 9.94 3.51
N THR A 399 -6.72 10.41 2.39
CA THR A 399 -7.30 11.47 1.53
C THR A 399 -7.77 10.87 0.20
N PHE A 400 -7.95 9.55 0.13
CA PHE A 400 -8.31 8.82 -1.09
C PHE A 400 -7.33 9.11 -2.24
N SER A 401 -6.04 9.21 -1.91
CA SER A 401 -5.01 9.53 -2.90
C SER A 401 -4.54 8.30 -3.64
N PRO A 402 -4.62 8.28 -4.99
CA PRO A 402 -3.99 7.24 -5.80
C PRO A 402 -2.47 7.44 -5.95
N GLY A 403 -1.87 8.48 -5.33
CA GLY A 403 -0.45 8.84 -5.52
C GLY A 403 -0.19 9.77 -6.70
N VAL A 404 -1.24 10.32 -7.31
CA VAL A 404 -1.19 11.33 -8.38
C VAL A 404 -2.21 12.43 -8.15
N GLY A 405 -2.07 13.54 -8.87
CA GLY A 405 -3.09 14.58 -8.90
C GLY A 405 -2.89 15.59 -10.02
N LYS A 406 -3.96 16.34 -10.35
CA LYS A 406 -3.94 17.48 -11.30
C LYS A 406 -3.69 18.82 -10.60
N ALA A 407 -3.82 18.81 -9.28
CA ALA A 407 -3.59 19.93 -8.39
C ALA A 407 -3.12 19.41 -7.02
N TRP A 408 -2.60 20.31 -6.18
CA TRP A 408 -2.35 20.05 -4.76
C TRP A 408 -3.23 20.99 -3.93
N PHE A 409 -3.94 20.43 -2.96
CA PHE A 409 -4.86 21.13 -2.09
C PHE A 409 -4.35 21.14 -0.65
N VAL A 410 -4.57 22.26 0.03
CA VAL A 410 -4.37 22.41 1.46
C VAL A 410 -5.63 23.04 2.04
N GLN A 411 -6.32 22.32 2.93
CA GLN A 411 -7.59 22.75 3.52
C GLN A 411 -8.63 23.22 2.49
N GLY A 412 -8.78 22.48 1.38
CA GLY A 412 -9.75 22.76 0.33
C GLY A 412 -9.31 23.84 -0.66
N GLN A 413 -8.17 24.50 -0.46
CA GLN A 413 -7.63 25.49 -1.38
C GLN A 413 -6.59 24.86 -2.31
N SER A 414 -6.74 25.02 -3.63
CA SER A 414 -5.71 24.64 -4.60
C SER A 414 -4.51 25.59 -4.48
N VAL A 415 -3.36 25.06 -4.04
CA VAL A 415 -2.10 25.80 -3.90
C VAL A 415 -1.10 25.48 -5.03
N TYR A 416 -1.40 24.45 -5.81
CA TYR A 416 -0.66 24.07 -7.02
C TYR A 416 -1.64 23.50 -8.04
N SER A 417 -1.48 23.86 -9.31
CA SER A 417 -2.45 23.50 -10.37
C SER A 417 -1.73 22.90 -11.60
N LYS A 418 -0.87 21.91 -11.36
CA LYS A 418 -0.27 21.09 -12.42
C LYS A 418 -0.28 19.62 -12.01
N GLU A 419 -0.13 18.76 -13.02
CA GLU A 419 -0.02 17.31 -12.82
C GLU A 419 1.22 16.91 -12.02
N TRP A 420 1.07 15.83 -11.26
CA TRP A 420 2.13 15.26 -10.45
C TRP A 420 1.91 13.78 -10.12
N THR A 421 3.00 13.07 -9.84
CA THR A 421 3.03 11.72 -9.28
C THR A 421 4.00 11.69 -8.10
N GLU A 422 3.54 11.22 -6.95
CA GLU A 422 4.38 10.92 -5.78
C GLU A 422 3.71 9.78 -4.99
N ILE A 423 4.18 8.56 -5.26
CA ILE A 423 3.62 7.30 -4.73
C ILE A 423 3.61 7.30 -3.20
N GLY A 424 4.55 7.98 -2.54
CA GLY A 424 4.58 8.06 -1.07
C GLY A 424 3.36 8.73 -0.44
N HIS A 425 2.62 9.55 -1.21
CA HIS A 425 1.37 10.18 -0.76
C HIS A 425 0.13 9.33 -1.00
N GLN A 426 0.27 8.15 -1.61
CA GLN A 426 -0.85 7.25 -1.82
C GLN A 426 -1.45 6.80 -0.48
N THR A 427 -2.78 6.80 -0.41
CA THR A 427 -3.56 6.31 0.74
C THR A 427 -4.63 5.33 0.28
N SER A 428 -5.40 4.75 1.21
CA SER A 428 -6.50 3.86 0.83
C SER A 428 -7.55 4.61 0.01
N LEU A 429 -8.01 4.04 -1.11
CA LEU A 429 -9.13 4.61 -1.87
C LEU A 429 -10.51 4.29 -1.28
N GLY A 430 -10.58 3.75 -0.06
CA GLY A 430 -11.80 3.20 0.53
C GLY A 430 -11.99 1.75 0.11
N ASN A 431 -11.50 0.81 0.91
CA ASN A 431 -11.51 -0.62 0.55
C ASN A 431 -12.93 -1.24 0.50
N LEU A 432 -13.96 -0.52 0.93
CA LEU A 432 -15.36 -0.99 0.91
C LEU A 432 -16.22 -0.35 -0.18
N VAL A 433 -15.72 0.66 -0.92
CA VAL A 433 -16.53 1.36 -1.92
C VAL A 433 -16.46 0.77 -3.33
N TRP A 434 -15.45 -0.03 -3.66
CA TRP A 434 -15.20 -0.50 -5.03
C TRP A 434 -15.68 -1.94 -5.26
N PRO A 435 -16.35 -2.27 -6.38
CA PRO A 435 -16.69 -1.39 -7.51
C PRO A 435 -17.89 -0.48 -7.20
N SER A 436 -18.70 -0.87 -6.23
CA SER A 436 -19.79 -0.10 -5.66
C SER A 436 -19.93 -0.49 -4.17
N PRO A 437 -20.22 0.47 -3.27
CA PRO A 437 -20.34 0.17 -1.85
C PRO A 437 -21.56 -0.70 -1.59
N ASN A 438 -21.42 -1.65 -0.66
CA ASN A 438 -22.55 -2.44 -0.18
C ASN A 438 -23.39 -1.61 0.81
N ALA A 439 -24.07 -0.60 0.30
CA ALA A 439 -24.88 0.30 1.10
C ALA A 439 -26.20 -0.35 1.54
N THR A 440 -26.62 0.00 2.76
CA THR A 440 -27.91 -0.43 3.30
C THR A 440 -28.89 0.71 3.18
N TRP A 441 -30.01 0.50 2.49
CA TRP A 441 -31.09 1.47 2.39
C TRP A 441 -32.10 1.22 3.52
N GLU A 442 -32.28 2.20 4.40
CA GLU A 442 -33.29 2.16 5.46
C GLU A 442 -34.65 2.66 4.95
N SER A 443 -34.62 3.55 3.95
CA SER A 443 -35.79 4.02 3.21
C SER A 443 -35.39 4.38 1.77
N GLY A 444 -36.26 4.04 0.82
CA GLY A 444 -36.02 4.19 -0.62
C GLY A 444 -35.04 3.16 -1.18
N CYS A 445 -34.63 3.36 -2.44
CA CYS A 445 -33.65 2.53 -3.12
C CYS A 445 -32.87 3.33 -4.18
N GLY A 446 -31.72 2.80 -4.58
CA GLY A 446 -30.84 3.51 -5.50
C GLY A 446 -29.54 2.78 -5.80
N SER A 447 -28.64 3.50 -6.47
CA SER A 447 -27.28 3.06 -6.75
C SER A 447 -26.28 4.11 -6.29
N ILE A 448 -25.06 3.65 -5.99
CA ILE A 448 -23.96 4.53 -5.59
C ILE A 448 -22.79 4.23 -6.49
N THR A 449 -22.32 5.26 -7.19
CA THR A 449 -21.17 5.18 -8.09
C THR A 449 -19.98 5.91 -7.47
N PRO A 450 -18.96 5.18 -6.99
CA PRO A 450 -17.71 5.79 -6.50
C PRO A 450 -16.82 6.23 -7.65
N LYS A 451 -16.10 7.33 -7.48
CA LYS A 451 -15.05 7.82 -8.38
C LYS A 451 -13.92 8.50 -7.60
N VAL A 452 -12.70 8.43 -8.12
CA VAL A 452 -11.60 9.29 -7.66
C VAL A 452 -11.77 10.67 -8.28
N GLU A 453 -11.90 11.71 -7.46
CA GLU A 453 -12.03 13.10 -7.91
C GLU A 453 -10.68 13.80 -7.76
N LEU A 454 -10.08 14.21 -8.89
CA LEU A 454 -8.77 14.90 -8.92
C LEU A 454 -8.91 16.43 -8.96
N GLY A 455 -10.14 16.95 -9.11
CA GLY A 455 -10.42 18.38 -9.30
C GLY A 455 -10.78 19.15 -8.04
N ASP A 456 -11.15 18.47 -6.95
CA ASP A 456 -11.53 19.10 -5.67
C ASP A 456 -11.17 18.15 -4.51
N ALA A 457 -10.32 18.61 -3.60
CA ALA A 457 -9.80 17.81 -2.50
C ALA A 457 -9.61 18.65 -1.25
N TRP A 458 -9.67 18.00 -0.08
CA TRP A 458 -9.38 18.68 1.19
C TRP A 458 -7.87 18.87 1.37
N ASN A 459 -7.10 17.78 1.33
CA ASN A 459 -5.64 17.80 1.40
C ASN A 459 -5.05 16.86 0.35
N GLY A 460 -3.92 17.22 -0.27
CA GLY A 460 -3.26 16.38 -1.27
C GLY A 460 -3.85 16.55 -2.67
N GLY A 461 -4.04 15.46 -3.41
CA GLY A 461 -4.38 15.51 -4.85
C GLY A 461 -5.78 15.10 -5.24
N SER A 462 -6.57 14.55 -4.31
CA SER A 462 -7.85 13.94 -4.66
C SER A 462 -8.81 13.84 -3.48
N SER A 463 -10.06 13.54 -3.80
CA SER A 463 -11.09 13.09 -2.87
C SER A 463 -11.81 11.87 -3.43
N LEU A 464 -12.60 11.19 -2.59
CA LEU A 464 -13.55 10.18 -3.05
C LEU A 464 -14.88 10.86 -3.37
N ARG A 465 -15.36 10.72 -4.60
CA ARG A 465 -16.69 11.14 -5.01
C ARG A 465 -17.67 9.97 -4.94
N LEU A 466 -18.78 10.17 -4.27
CA LEU A 466 -19.92 9.25 -4.25
C LEU A 466 -21.09 9.93 -4.97
N LEU A 467 -21.50 9.35 -6.11
CA LEU A 467 -22.71 9.78 -6.82
C LEU A 467 -23.86 8.86 -6.40
N ILE A 468 -24.84 9.42 -5.71
CA ILE A 468 -26.01 8.70 -5.20
C ILE A 468 -27.18 9.00 -6.14
N ALA A 469 -27.66 7.98 -6.84
CA ALA A 469 -28.79 8.08 -7.76
C ALA A 469 -29.96 7.25 -7.23
N GLY A 470 -31.14 7.87 -7.10
CA GLY A 470 -32.37 7.15 -6.76
C GLY A 470 -32.86 6.29 -7.92
N GLN A 471 -33.57 5.20 -7.62
CA GLN A 471 -34.31 4.43 -8.63
C GLN A 471 -35.76 4.89 -8.73
N HIS A 472 -36.41 4.62 -9.87
CA HIS A 472 -37.85 4.84 -10.03
C HIS A 472 -38.63 3.90 -9.09
N GLY A 473 -39.20 4.47 -8.02
CA GLY A 473 -40.10 3.80 -7.06
C GLY A 473 -41.46 4.51 -6.93
N ASN A 474 -42.33 4.03 -6.03
CA ASN A 474 -43.63 4.67 -5.72
C ASN A 474 -43.42 6.12 -5.25
N GLU A 475 -44.42 7.00 -5.42
CA GLU A 475 -44.35 8.46 -5.14
C GLU A 475 -43.85 8.84 -3.73
N GLU A 476 -43.92 7.95 -2.73
CA GLU A 476 -43.39 8.17 -1.39
C GLU A 476 -41.85 7.97 -1.27
N GLU A 477 -41.27 7.06 -2.08
CA GLU A 477 -39.82 6.76 -2.07
C GLU A 477 -38.99 7.81 -2.82
N SER A 478 -39.65 8.65 -3.62
CA SER A 478 -39.01 9.78 -4.31
C SER A 478 -38.84 10.99 -3.37
N VAL A 479 -39.60 11.06 -2.28
CA VAL A 479 -39.59 12.18 -1.31
C VAL A 479 -38.47 12.04 -0.28
N PHE A 480 -38.27 10.86 0.30
CA PHE A 480 -37.26 10.67 1.36
C PHE A 480 -36.45 9.39 1.14
N ARG A 481 -35.12 9.48 1.30
CA ARG A 481 -34.20 8.35 1.24
C ARG A 481 -33.25 8.39 2.43
N SER A 482 -33.06 7.26 3.11
CA SER A 482 -32.06 7.10 4.15
C SER A 482 -31.20 5.90 3.82
N LEU A 483 -29.88 6.07 3.88
CA LEU A 483 -28.93 5.02 3.58
C LEU A 483 -27.66 5.10 4.42
N ARG A 484 -27.05 3.93 4.62
CA ARG A 484 -25.73 3.78 5.22
C ARG A 484 -24.74 3.31 4.16
N ILE A 485 -23.64 4.05 4.00
CA ILE A 485 -22.58 3.75 3.03
C ILE A 485 -21.30 3.38 3.77
N PRO A 486 -20.87 2.10 3.76
CA PRO A 486 -19.54 1.73 4.25
C PRO A 486 -18.46 2.22 3.27
N ILE A 487 -17.40 2.84 3.79
CA ILE A 487 -16.32 3.42 2.98
C ILE A 487 -14.99 2.70 3.21
N GLN A 488 -14.61 2.51 4.47
CA GLN A 488 -13.30 1.99 4.87
C GLN A 488 -13.45 1.03 6.04
N SER A 489 -12.77 -0.11 6.02
CA SER A 489 -12.59 -0.95 7.22
C SER A 489 -11.26 -0.67 7.93
N CYS A 490 -11.22 -0.97 9.22
CA CYS A 490 -10.02 -0.90 10.04
C CYS A 490 -10.10 -1.91 11.18
N VAL A 491 -8.95 -2.23 11.79
CA VAL A 491 -8.89 -3.11 12.96
C VAL A 491 -8.55 -2.29 14.20
N ILE A 492 -9.30 -2.50 15.27
CA ILE A 492 -9.18 -1.79 16.53
C ILE A 492 -9.19 -2.76 17.72
N SER A 493 -8.54 -2.38 18.82
CA SER A 493 -8.70 -3.08 20.10
C SER A 493 -10.03 -2.74 20.78
N GLY A 494 -10.75 -3.75 21.28
CA GLY A 494 -11.94 -3.59 22.13
C GLY A 494 -11.65 -3.21 23.58
N THR A 495 -10.47 -2.63 23.88
CA THR A 495 -10.13 -2.11 25.22
C THR A 495 -9.97 -0.59 25.26
N ARG A 496 -10.06 0.07 24.10
CA ARG A 496 -9.74 1.49 23.93
C ARG A 496 -10.89 2.23 23.28
N TRP A 497 -10.95 3.53 23.55
CA TRP A 497 -11.80 4.45 22.80
C TRP A 497 -11.03 4.94 21.58
N TYR A 498 -11.74 5.26 20.51
CA TYR A 498 -11.18 5.83 19.30
C TYR A 498 -11.96 7.07 18.93
N GLU A 499 -11.32 7.93 18.16
CA GLU A 499 -11.98 9.06 17.52
C GLU A 499 -11.96 8.84 16.01
N TYR A 500 -13.13 8.99 15.39
CA TYR A 500 -13.33 8.91 13.95
C TYR A 500 -13.68 10.30 13.43
N VAL A 501 -12.83 10.84 12.54
CA VAL A 501 -12.99 12.15 11.91
C VAL A 501 -13.11 11.99 10.40
N LEU A 502 -14.07 12.68 9.80
CA LEU A 502 -14.26 12.72 8.35
C LEU A 502 -14.45 14.16 7.89
N VAL A 503 -13.89 14.50 6.73
CA VAL A 503 -14.11 15.80 6.08
C VAL A 503 -14.81 15.57 4.74
N TYR A 504 -15.94 16.23 4.52
CA TYR A 504 -16.77 16.08 3.33
C TYR A 504 -17.21 17.41 2.74
N LYS A 505 -17.71 17.36 1.51
CA LYS A 505 -18.28 18.50 0.79
C LYS A 505 -19.46 18.03 -0.05
N LEU A 506 -20.51 18.84 -0.10
CA LEU A 506 -21.67 18.66 -0.97
C LEU A 506 -21.54 19.62 -2.16
N PRO A 507 -20.95 19.20 -3.29
CA PRO A 507 -20.82 20.05 -4.46
C PRO A 507 -22.19 20.33 -5.09
N SER A 508 -22.68 21.55 -4.92
CA SER A 508 -23.90 22.06 -5.57
C SER A 508 -25.09 21.11 -5.42
N PRO A 509 -25.60 20.89 -4.19
CA PRO A 509 -26.81 20.10 -4.00
C PRO A 509 -27.97 20.73 -4.79
N PRO A 510 -28.90 19.93 -5.33
CA PRO A 510 -30.11 20.46 -5.97
C PRO A 510 -30.86 21.39 -5.02
N ASP A 511 -31.36 22.53 -5.51
CA ASP A 511 -32.06 23.54 -4.70
C ASP A 511 -33.33 22.98 -4.01
N ASP A 512 -33.86 21.87 -4.52
CA ASP A 512 -35.05 21.17 -4.05
C ASP A 512 -34.75 19.98 -3.13
N VAL A 513 -33.51 19.83 -2.64
CA VAL A 513 -33.10 18.69 -1.81
C VAL A 513 -32.36 19.14 -0.56
N GLU A 514 -32.84 18.70 0.61
CA GLU A 514 -32.13 18.79 1.88
C GLU A 514 -31.36 17.49 2.14
N ILE A 515 -30.10 17.61 2.60
CA ILE A 515 -29.22 16.48 2.84
C ILE A 515 -28.64 16.59 4.24
N ASP A 516 -28.85 15.56 5.04
CA ASP A 516 -28.20 15.38 6.35
C ASP A 516 -27.15 14.28 6.25
N VAL A 517 -25.97 14.52 6.84
CA VAL A 517 -24.82 13.61 6.77
C VAL A 517 -24.28 13.39 8.18
N SER A 518 -24.17 12.13 8.58
CA SER A 518 -23.57 11.75 9.86
C SER A 518 -22.64 10.54 9.72
N LEU A 519 -21.83 10.28 10.73
CA LEU A 519 -20.89 9.16 10.72
C LEU A 519 -21.58 7.83 11.02
N SER A 520 -21.23 6.79 10.26
CA SER A 520 -21.68 5.42 10.52
C SER A 520 -20.51 4.54 10.93
N ILE A 521 -20.71 3.72 11.97
CA ILE A 521 -19.77 2.71 12.43
C ILE A 521 -20.54 1.41 12.61
N SER A 522 -20.02 0.30 12.08
CA SER A 522 -20.53 -1.04 12.34
C SER A 522 -19.39 -2.04 12.52
N SER A 523 -19.67 -3.19 13.15
CA SER A 523 -18.73 -4.30 13.25
C SER A 523 -19.35 -5.57 12.68
N ASP A 524 -18.51 -6.46 12.15
CA ASP A 524 -18.93 -7.79 11.69
C ASP A 524 -19.04 -8.80 12.84
N SER A 525 -18.55 -8.43 14.03
CA SER A 525 -18.70 -9.21 15.24
C SER A 525 -20.03 -8.93 15.94
N LYS A 526 -20.40 -9.79 16.91
CA LYS A 526 -21.51 -9.49 17.84
C LYS A 526 -21.17 -8.37 18.84
N ALA A 527 -20.01 -7.70 18.71
CA ALA A 527 -19.64 -6.60 19.60
C ALA A 527 -20.60 -5.42 19.38
N GLU A 528 -21.14 -4.90 20.47
CA GLU A 528 -21.98 -3.70 20.42
C GLU A 528 -21.10 -2.47 20.21
N VAL A 529 -21.54 -1.57 19.32
CA VAL A 529 -20.87 -0.31 19.06
C VAL A 529 -21.38 0.73 20.05
N GLU A 530 -20.54 1.16 20.97
CA GLU A 530 -20.81 2.31 21.81
C GLU A 530 -20.29 3.58 21.12
N VAL A 531 -21.15 4.57 20.93
CA VAL A 531 -20.81 5.86 20.34
C VAL A 531 -21.10 6.98 21.33
N LYS A 532 -20.12 7.85 21.55
CA LYS A 532 -20.26 9.12 22.26
C LYS A 532 -20.15 10.25 21.26
N THR A 533 -21.25 10.98 21.09
CA THR A 533 -21.30 12.24 20.36
C THR A 533 -21.01 13.40 21.32
N GLY A 534 -20.18 14.34 20.88
CA GLY A 534 -19.89 15.57 21.63
C GLY A 534 -20.82 16.72 21.20
N GLU A 535 -20.70 17.88 21.83
CA GLU A 535 -21.18 19.15 21.24
C GLU A 535 -20.29 19.50 20.02
N GLY A 536 -20.87 19.89 18.88
CA GLY A 536 -20.13 20.23 17.65
C GLY A 536 -19.86 19.04 16.70
N ASN A 537 -20.87 18.19 16.46
CA ASN A 537 -20.72 17.01 15.59
C ASN A 537 -20.46 17.34 14.11
N GLU A 538 -20.78 18.56 13.68
CA GLU A 538 -20.47 19.10 12.36
C GLU A 538 -19.87 20.50 12.51
N ASP A 539 -18.64 20.68 12.04
CA ASP A 539 -17.98 21.99 11.98
C ASP A 539 -17.89 22.44 10.52
N ALA A 540 -18.48 23.60 10.19
CA ALA A 540 -18.26 24.23 8.90
C ALA A 540 -16.78 24.64 8.77
N LEU A 541 -16.12 24.19 7.70
CA LEU A 541 -14.75 24.54 7.37
C LEU A 541 -14.70 25.54 6.20
N GLY A 542 -13.50 25.98 5.85
CA GLY A 542 -13.28 26.81 4.66
C GLY A 542 -13.58 26.07 3.35
N ASN A 543 -13.77 26.83 2.27
CA ASN A 543 -13.89 26.32 0.90
C ASN A 543 -15.06 25.34 0.65
N GLY A 544 -16.11 25.44 1.46
CA GLY A 544 -17.33 24.63 1.33
C GLY A 544 -17.22 23.20 1.88
N TRP A 545 -16.18 22.92 2.67
CA TRP A 545 -16.00 21.65 3.36
C TRP A 545 -16.63 21.68 4.75
N ALA A 546 -16.99 20.52 5.29
CA ALA A 546 -17.48 20.33 6.64
C ALA A 546 -16.76 19.15 7.29
N ARG A 547 -16.59 19.20 8.62
CA ARG A 547 -15.95 18.16 9.42
C ARG A 547 -16.98 17.47 10.29
N LEU A 548 -16.95 16.14 10.30
CA LEU A 548 -17.69 15.30 11.24
C LEU A 548 -16.73 14.60 12.21
N CYS A 549 -17.15 14.40 13.45
CA CYS A 549 -16.34 13.75 14.48
C CYS A 549 -17.20 12.97 15.48
N VAL A 550 -16.81 11.72 15.79
CA VAL A 550 -17.42 10.92 16.87
C VAL A 550 -16.35 10.15 17.65
N GLN A 551 -16.62 9.89 18.91
CA GLN A 551 -15.83 8.96 19.71
C GLN A 551 -16.56 7.63 19.81
N PHE A 552 -15.85 6.51 19.66
CA PHE A 552 -16.48 5.20 19.66
C PHE A 552 -15.62 4.13 20.32
N HIS A 553 -16.29 3.07 20.75
CA HIS A 553 -15.72 1.89 21.38
C HIS A 553 -16.50 0.64 20.94
N LEU A 554 -15.82 -0.50 20.85
CA LEU A 554 -16.44 -1.80 20.63
C LEU A 554 -16.27 -2.63 21.91
N ASP A 555 -17.38 -2.91 22.59
CA ASP A 555 -17.34 -3.73 23.81
C ASP A 555 -17.15 -5.20 23.44
N GLY A 556 -16.02 -5.77 23.86
CA GLY A 556 -15.48 -6.97 23.25
C GLY A 556 -14.60 -7.87 24.12
N ASN A 557 -14.69 -7.80 25.45
CA ASN A 557 -13.88 -8.63 26.38
C ASN A 557 -12.37 -8.66 26.04
N GLY A 558 -11.81 -7.59 25.47
CA GLY A 558 -10.38 -7.47 25.18
C GLY A 558 -9.88 -8.02 23.84
N GLY A 559 -10.77 -8.34 22.89
CA GLY A 559 -10.40 -8.79 21.53
C GLY A 559 -9.96 -7.68 20.57
N GLU A 560 -9.58 -8.09 19.35
CA GLU A 560 -9.43 -7.23 18.18
C GLU A 560 -10.65 -7.36 17.28
N PHE A 561 -11.08 -6.24 16.70
CA PHE A 561 -12.32 -6.16 15.96
C PHE A 561 -12.12 -5.42 14.65
N GLU A 562 -12.68 -5.96 13.57
CA GLU A 562 -12.86 -5.21 12.35
C GLU A 562 -14.09 -4.29 12.50
N ALA A 563 -13.86 -3.00 12.26
CA ALA A 563 -14.86 -1.95 12.21
C ALA A 563 -14.99 -1.43 10.78
N LYS A 564 -16.22 -1.29 10.30
CA LYS A 564 -16.59 -0.66 9.03
C LYS A 564 -17.03 0.77 9.31
N LEU A 565 -16.36 1.71 8.67
CA LEU A 565 -16.52 3.15 8.85
C LEU A 565 -17.11 3.75 7.59
N GLY A 566 -18.01 4.71 7.76
CA GLY A 566 -18.74 5.27 6.64
C GLY A 566 -19.61 6.45 7.02
N LEU A 567 -20.69 6.62 6.26
CA LEU A 567 -21.67 7.69 6.40
C LEU A 567 -23.09 7.14 6.53
N ASN A 568 -23.92 7.76 7.35
CA ASN A 568 -25.37 7.73 7.17
C ASN A 568 -25.77 9.01 6.44
N ILE A 569 -26.63 8.89 5.44
CA ILE A 569 -27.10 10.01 4.62
C ILE A 569 -28.61 9.97 4.59
N SER A 570 -29.25 11.09 4.90
CA SER A 570 -30.68 11.30 4.68
C SER A 570 -30.88 12.36 3.61
N ILE A 571 -31.71 12.06 2.62
CA ILE A 571 -32.01 12.93 1.46
C ILE A 571 -33.50 13.17 1.45
N LEU A 572 -33.91 14.43 1.60
CA LEU A 572 -35.31 14.86 1.58
C LEU A 572 -35.54 15.79 0.39
N SER A 573 -36.42 15.40 -0.53
CA SER A 573 -36.93 16.28 -1.59
C SER A 573 -38.02 17.19 -1.03
N VAL A 574 -37.85 18.50 -1.19
CA VAL A 574 -38.82 19.53 -0.78
C VAL A 574 -39.72 20.00 -1.94
N SER A 575 -39.57 19.43 -3.13
CA SER A 575 -40.40 19.71 -4.32
C SER A 575 -41.77 19.01 -4.29
N GLU A 576 -42.81 19.69 -4.80
CA GLU A 576 -44.14 19.09 -5.08
C GLU A 576 -44.08 17.99 -6.16
N THR A 577 -43.05 18.02 -7.03
CA THR A 577 -42.70 16.93 -7.95
C THR A 577 -41.28 16.47 -7.64
N PRO A 578 -41.10 15.45 -6.78
CA PRO A 578 -39.79 15.05 -6.31
C PRO A 578 -38.89 14.64 -7.47
N SER A 579 -37.75 15.32 -7.61
CA SER A 579 -36.79 14.98 -8.65
C SER A 579 -36.01 13.73 -8.22
N LEU A 580 -35.69 12.85 -9.19
CA LEU A 580 -34.71 11.76 -9.01
C LEU A 580 -33.28 12.30 -8.97
N ALA A 581 -33.08 13.48 -8.36
CA ALA A 581 -31.83 14.19 -8.47
C ALA A 581 -30.68 13.34 -7.95
N GLU A 582 -29.63 13.27 -8.77
CA GLU A 582 -28.37 12.67 -8.37
C GLU A 582 -27.71 13.61 -7.36
N VAL A 583 -27.33 13.06 -6.22
CA VAL A 583 -26.61 13.78 -5.18
C VAL A 583 -25.15 13.36 -5.25
N ALA A 584 -24.26 14.33 -5.48
CA ALA A 584 -22.83 14.12 -5.37
C ALA A 584 -22.35 14.50 -3.98
N LEU A 585 -21.52 13.65 -3.38
CA LEU A 585 -20.83 13.90 -2.12
C LEU A 585 -19.33 13.62 -2.30
N LEU A 586 -18.49 14.55 -1.86
CA LEU A 586 -17.04 14.37 -1.83
C LEU A 586 -16.61 14.05 -0.40
N VAL A 587 -15.81 13.01 -0.21
CA VAL A 587 -15.10 12.70 1.03
C VAL A 587 -13.64 13.04 0.82
N GLY A 588 -13.19 14.12 1.45
CA GLY A 588 -11.84 14.66 1.25
C GLY A 588 -10.81 14.02 2.18
N GLN A 589 -11.23 13.53 3.34
CA GLN A 589 -10.33 12.90 4.30
C GLN A 589 -11.09 12.02 5.31
N MET A 590 -10.47 10.92 5.75
CA MET A 590 -10.92 10.10 6.89
C MET A 590 -9.73 9.78 7.81
N ASN A 591 -9.95 9.89 9.12
CA ASN A 591 -8.95 9.58 10.15
C ASN A 591 -9.54 8.75 11.29
N VAL A 592 -8.78 7.80 11.82
CA VAL A 592 -9.10 7.08 13.06
C VAL A 592 -7.84 6.89 13.88
N TYR A 593 -7.96 7.16 15.18
CA TYR A 593 -6.85 7.06 16.12
C TYR A 593 -7.36 6.84 17.56
N PRO A 594 -6.55 6.24 18.45
CA PRO A 594 -6.97 5.92 19.82
C PRO A 594 -7.08 7.14 20.77
N LEU A 595 -7.88 6.98 21.83
CA LEU A 595 -8.12 7.84 22.99
C LEU A 595 -7.93 7.01 24.30
N PRO A 596 -7.65 7.60 25.48
CA PRO A 596 -7.26 8.98 25.78
C PRO A 596 -5.74 9.08 26.00
N GLY A 597 -5.11 10.07 25.41
CA GLY A 597 -3.79 10.52 25.84
C GLY A 597 -3.84 12.02 25.79
N THR A 598 -3.51 12.71 26.87
CA THR A 598 -3.17 14.13 26.82
C THR A 598 -2.21 14.33 25.66
N ARG A 599 -2.70 14.90 24.54
CA ARG A 599 -1.91 14.94 23.31
C ARG A 599 -0.89 16.06 23.44
N PRO A 600 0.39 15.73 23.34
CA PRO A 600 1.38 16.74 23.06
C PRO A 600 0.96 17.47 21.77
N THR A 601 1.07 18.78 21.79
CA THR A 601 0.63 19.62 20.68
C THR A 601 1.75 19.72 19.63
N PRO A 602 1.59 19.12 18.42
CA PRO A 602 2.60 19.16 17.37
C PRO A 602 2.97 20.58 16.98
N MET A 603 4.26 20.79 16.69
CA MET A 603 4.76 22.02 16.10
C MET A 603 6.01 21.78 15.25
N ILE A 604 6.33 22.72 14.37
CA ILE A 604 7.68 22.85 13.80
C ILE A 604 8.48 23.77 14.72
N LEU A 605 9.58 23.27 15.29
CA LEU A 605 10.38 24.01 16.26
C LEU A 605 11.25 25.08 15.60
N TRP A 606 11.89 24.71 14.50
CA TRP A 606 12.71 25.59 13.68
C TRP A 606 12.75 25.08 12.24
N ALA A 607 13.05 25.98 11.31
CA ALA A 607 13.32 25.69 9.91
C ALA A 607 14.52 26.52 9.44
N ASP A 608 15.39 25.95 8.63
CA ASP A 608 16.60 26.61 8.12
C ASP A 608 16.88 26.22 6.66
N TYR A 609 17.67 27.01 5.95
CA TYR A 609 18.09 26.75 4.58
C TYR A 609 19.60 26.55 4.49
N ASP A 610 20.01 25.35 4.15
CA ASP A 610 21.40 25.06 3.84
C ASP A 610 21.70 25.42 2.38
N ALA A 611 22.33 26.56 2.17
CA ALA A 611 22.73 27.03 0.85
C ALA A 611 23.77 26.13 0.16
N SER A 612 24.51 25.31 0.92
CA SER A 612 25.53 24.41 0.36
C SER A 612 24.92 23.17 -0.30
N THR A 613 23.85 22.63 0.30
CA THR A 613 23.09 21.48 -0.22
C THR A 613 21.85 21.90 -1.00
N LYS A 614 21.43 23.16 -0.89
CA LYS A 614 20.17 23.72 -1.39
C LYS A 614 18.95 23.03 -0.78
N GLU A 615 19.01 22.74 0.52
CA GLU A 615 17.95 22.05 1.23
C GLU A 615 17.36 22.93 2.34
N VAL A 616 16.03 22.89 2.45
CA VAL A 616 15.32 23.34 3.65
C VAL A 616 15.37 22.19 4.63
N ILE A 617 15.83 22.42 5.85
CA ILE A 617 15.84 21.45 6.95
C ILE A 617 14.97 21.97 8.09
N PHE A 618 14.29 21.08 8.81
CA PHE A 618 13.40 21.48 9.90
C PHE A 618 13.29 20.41 10.98
N GLU A 619 12.91 20.84 12.18
CA GLU A 619 12.72 19.97 13.33
C GLU A 619 11.26 19.94 13.77
N VAL A 620 10.75 18.73 13.98
CA VAL A 620 9.40 18.50 14.48
C VAL A 620 9.49 18.34 15.99
N ALA A 621 8.66 19.09 16.71
CA ALA A 621 8.61 19.02 18.15
C ALA A 621 7.16 18.96 18.62
N THR A 622 7.02 18.91 19.93
CA THR A 622 5.74 18.95 20.59
C THR A 622 5.80 19.85 21.81
N SER A 623 4.68 20.49 22.13
CA SER A 623 4.53 21.23 23.39
C SER A 623 3.54 20.53 24.30
N VAL A 624 3.86 20.44 25.58
CA VAL A 624 2.95 19.95 26.62
C VAL A 624 2.12 21.13 27.14
N PRO A 625 0.80 20.95 27.37
CA PRO A 625 -0.02 21.99 27.97
C PRO A 625 0.55 22.46 29.32
N PRO A 626 0.46 23.76 29.66
CA PRO A 626 0.91 24.25 30.95
C PRO A 626 0.11 23.58 32.08
N LEU A 627 0.82 23.07 33.09
CA LEU A 627 0.18 22.56 34.31
C LEU A 627 -0.42 23.73 35.11
N PRO A 628 -1.55 23.50 35.83
CA PRO A 628 -1.98 24.42 36.87
C PRO A 628 -0.82 24.69 37.84
N LEU A 629 -0.58 25.95 38.20
CA LEU A 629 0.55 26.37 39.01
C LEU A 629 0.67 25.57 40.33
N LEU A 630 1.59 24.61 40.37
CA LEU A 630 1.99 23.88 41.59
C LEU A 630 2.86 24.81 42.47
N HIS A 631 2.26 25.79 43.12
CA HIS A 631 2.99 26.73 44.00
C HIS A 631 3.37 26.14 45.38
N ARG A 632 2.98 24.91 45.69
CA ARG A 632 3.35 24.22 46.93
C ARG A 632 3.88 22.82 46.61
N LEU A 633 5.04 22.50 47.18
CA LEU A 633 5.51 21.12 47.23
C LEU A 633 4.48 20.30 48.04
N PRO A 634 4.02 19.15 47.53
CA PRO A 634 3.18 18.24 48.30
C PRO A 634 3.88 17.87 49.62
N ASN A 635 3.12 17.69 50.71
CA ASN A 635 3.69 17.16 51.95
C ASN A 635 4.19 15.74 51.67
N ALA A 636 5.43 15.45 52.04
CA ALA A 636 6.12 14.19 51.75
C ALA A 636 5.61 12.98 52.56
N SER A 637 4.30 12.79 52.65
CA SER A 637 3.68 11.59 53.19
C SER A 637 2.96 10.84 52.05
N GLU A 638 3.66 9.84 51.51
CA GLU A 638 3.08 8.66 50.84
C GLU A 638 2.26 8.87 49.54
N GLU A 639 2.48 9.94 48.77
CA GLU A 639 1.94 10.02 47.40
C GLU A 639 2.79 9.20 46.42
N ILE A 640 2.17 8.19 45.80
CA ILE A 640 2.80 7.22 44.87
C ILE A 640 2.66 7.65 43.40
N GLU A 641 1.91 8.72 43.11
CA GLU A 641 1.67 9.19 41.74
C GLU A 641 2.67 10.28 41.31
N PRO A 642 3.19 10.24 40.07
CA PRO A 642 4.10 11.25 39.57
C PRO A 642 3.38 12.60 39.40
N ALA A 643 4.11 13.71 39.60
CA ALA A 643 3.57 15.08 39.49
C ALA A 643 2.98 15.41 38.10
N TRP A 644 3.35 14.62 37.09
CA TRP A 644 2.72 14.58 35.78
C TRP A 644 2.82 13.14 35.24
N PRO A 645 1.86 12.68 34.43
CA PRO A 645 1.97 11.40 33.76
C PRO A 645 3.21 11.38 32.87
N THR A 646 3.92 10.24 32.85
CA THR A 646 4.99 10.03 31.87
C THR A 646 4.37 10.03 30.48
N LEU A 647 4.70 11.03 29.67
CA LEU A 647 4.38 11.05 28.23
C LEU A 647 5.27 9.99 27.58
N LEU A 648 4.81 8.74 27.60
CA LEU A 648 5.53 7.56 27.13
C LEU A 648 5.44 7.44 25.60
N GLU A 649 6.61 7.13 25.02
CA GLU A 649 6.94 6.60 23.67
C GLU A 649 6.42 7.35 22.42
N ASP A 650 5.21 7.89 22.41
CA ASP A 650 4.57 8.56 21.25
C ASP A 650 4.47 10.09 21.37
N ALA A 651 5.32 10.69 22.20
CA ALA A 651 5.16 12.10 22.57
C ALA A 651 5.43 13.06 21.39
N ILE A 652 6.37 12.70 20.50
CA ILE A 652 6.70 13.51 19.32
C ILE A 652 5.89 12.96 18.15
N PRO A 653 4.94 13.74 17.60
CA PRO A 653 4.10 13.27 16.51
C PRO A 653 4.91 13.11 15.23
N GLU A 654 4.69 12.00 14.53
CA GLU A 654 5.16 11.86 13.17
C GLU A 654 4.27 12.70 12.25
N LEU A 655 4.90 13.56 11.44
CA LEU A 655 4.20 14.25 10.36
C LEU A 655 4.02 13.30 9.18
N LEU A 656 2.84 13.32 8.59
CA LEU A 656 2.58 12.67 7.31
C LEU A 656 3.45 13.27 6.21
N TYR A 657 3.60 14.60 6.24
CA TYR A 657 4.45 15.42 5.39
C TYR A 657 4.46 16.87 5.89
N ALA A 658 5.30 17.71 5.29
CA ALA A 658 5.30 19.15 5.49
C ALA A 658 5.16 19.91 4.16
N ASN A 659 4.26 20.89 4.14
CA ASN A 659 4.15 21.85 3.05
C ASN A 659 5.19 22.97 3.22
N ILE A 660 5.87 23.33 2.13
CA ILE A 660 6.91 24.35 2.11
C ILE A 660 6.40 25.59 1.37
N TYR A 661 6.61 26.77 1.96
CA TYR A 661 6.17 28.04 1.38
C TYR A 661 7.31 29.05 1.34
N LEU A 662 7.27 29.94 0.35
CA LEU A 662 8.09 31.13 0.28
C LEU A 662 7.26 32.38 0.57
N GLN A 663 7.83 33.28 1.36
CA GLN A 663 7.25 34.59 1.65
C GLN A 663 8.28 35.69 1.36
N LEU A 664 7.87 36.73 0.65
CA LEU A 664 8.71 37.92 0.42
C LEU A 664 8.72 38.78 1.69
N HIS A 665 9.89 39.26 2.12
CA HIS A 665 9.97 40.08 3.33
C HIS A 665 9.19 41.40 3.23
N GLU A 666 9.04 41.93 2.02
CA GLU A 666 8.28 43.17 1.73
C GLU A 666 6.76 42.93 1.66
N ASN A 667 6.32 41.68 1.40
CA ASN A 667 4.90 41.30 1.36
C ASN A 667 4.62 40.24 2.45
N LYS A 668 4.26 40.72 3.65
CA LYS A 668 3.98 39.87 4.81
C LYS A 668 2.64 39.12 4.73
N GLU A 669 1.80 39.41 3.74
CA GLU A 669 0.46 38.82 3.67
C GLU A 669 0.44 37.52 2.86
N GLU A 670 1.29 37.37 1.85
CA GLU A 670 1.22 36.23 0.93
C GLU A 670 2.32 35.19 1.20
N LYS A 671 1.92 33.93 1.40
CA LYS A 671 2.81 32.76 1.43
C LYS A 671 2.54 31.92 0.20
N VAL A 672 3.54 31.77 -0.66
CA VAL A 672 3.44 31.01 -1.91
C VAL A 672 3.94 29.59 -1.69
N TRP A 673 3.07 28.59 -1.91
CA TRP A 673 3.45 27.19 -1.81
C TRP A 673 4.49 26.83 -2.87
N VAL A 674 5.51 26.05 -2.51
CA VAL A 674 6.60 25.65 -3.42
C VAL A 674 6.85 24.15 -3.50
N GLY A 675 6.32 23.36 -2.58
CA GLY A 675 6.48 21.91 -2.57
C GLY A 675 6.00 21.27 -1.28
N THR A 676 6.05 19.94 -1.24
CA THR A 676 5.75 19.13 -0.06
C THR A 676 6.85 18.08 0.14
N THR A 677 7.11 17.71 1.38
CA THR A 677 7.97 16.56 1.68
C THR A 677 7.21 15.25 1.53
N SER A 678 7.93 14.13 1.47
CA SER A 678 7.35 12.79 1.67
C SER A 678 7.25 12.42 3.16
N TYR A 679 6.68 11.26 3.44
CA TYR A 679 6.63 10.68 4.79
C TYR A 679 8.02 10.55 5.41
N GLY A 680 8.15 10.89 6.69
CA GLY A 680 9.41 10.77 7.44
C GLY A 680 10.52 11.75 7.04
N GLU A 681 10.38 12.45 5.91
CA GLU A 681 11.35 13.45 5.48
C GLU A 681 11.33 14.67 6.42
N ARG A 682 12.54 15.15 6.73
CA ARG A 682 12.80 16.36 7.54
C ARG A 682 13.62 17.39 6.78
N SER A 683 13.72 17.18 5.46
CA SER A 683 14.41 18.06 4.54
C SER A 683 13.64 18.15 3.22
N PHE A 684 13.80 19.26 2.51
CA PHE A 684 13.19 19.51 1.20
C PHE A 684 14.17 20.24 0.30
N SER A 685 14.50 19.67 -0.85
CA SER A 685 15.39 20.34 -1.79
C SER A 685 14.69 21.51 -2.48
N LEU A 686 15.29 22.70 -2.40
CA LEU A 686 14.73 23.94 -2.90
C LEU A 686 15.79 24.70 -3.71
N SER A 687 15.57 24.76 -5.02
CA SER A 687 16.34 25.63 -5.91
C SER A 687 15.65 26.99 -6.00
N VAL A 688 16.29 28.04 -5.49
CA VAL A 688 15.77 29.40 -5.58
C VAL A 688 16.55 30.19 -6.62
N ASP A 689 15.84 30.78 -7.58
CA ASP A 689 16.42 31.73 -8.52
C ASP A 689 16.85 32.99 -7.76
N GLY A 690 18.05 33.50 -8.04
CA GLY A 690 18.71 34.63 -7.36
C GLY A 690 18.04 36.00 -7.58
N SER A 691 16.72 36.06 -7.65
CA SER A 691 15.95 37.30 -7.74
C SER A 691 16.07 38.13 -6.45
N ASN A 692 16.24 39.45 -6.64
CA ASN A 692 16.43 40.44 -5.58
C ASN A 692 15.26 40.47 -4.58
N GLY A 693 15.57 40.25 -3.30
CA GLY A 693 14.65 40.42 -2.17
C GLY A 693 14.95 39.42 -1.05
N LYS A 694 14.87 39.85 0.21
CA LYS A 694 14.94 38.93 1.36
C LYS A 694 13.70 38.03 1.35
N LYS A 695 13.87 36.71 1.43
CA LYS A 695 12.76 35.74 1.47
C LYS A 695 12.78 34.99 2.80
N GLN A 696 11.60 34.58 3.25
CA GLN A 696 11.45 33.63 4.35
C GLN A 696 10.90 32.32 3.81
N ILE A 697 11.45 31.22 4.30
CA ILE A 697 10.92 29.88 4.04
C ILE A 697 10.07 29.48 5.23
N TRP A 698 8.82 29.13 4.99
CA TRP A 698 7.91 28.61 6.01
C TRP A 698 7.69 27.12 5.82
N VAL A 699 7.64 26.38 6.93
CA VAL A 699 7.36 24.95 6.97
C VAL A 699 6.07 24.73 7.76
N GLN A 700 5.06 24.14 7.12
CA GLN A 700 3.77 23.82 7.71
C GLN A 700 3.56 22.31 7.73
N GLY A 701 3.57 21.72 8.92
CA GLY A 701 3.38 20.27 9.09
C GLY A 701 1.93 19.81 8.90
N VAL A 702 1.76 18.57 8.45
CA VAL A 702 0.50 17.83 8.49
C VAL A 702 0.65 16.62 9.41
N THR A 703 -0.15 16.54 10.45
CA THR A 703 -0.06 15.51 11.50
C THR A 703 -0.54 14.15 11.00
N ASP A 704 -0.15 13.08 11.67
CA ASP A 704 -0.68 11.72 11.50
C ASP A 704 -2.20 11.56 11.78
N THR A 705 -2.86 12.61 12.27
CA THR A 705 -4.32 12.71 12.38
C THR A 705 -4.96 13.52 11.24
N GLY A 706 -4.18 13.87 10.22
CA GLY A 706 -4.64 14.64 9.06
C GLY A 706 -4.93 16.11 9.33
N ALA A 707 -4.41 16.67 10.42
CA ALA A 707 -4.56 18.09 10.75
C ALA A 707 -3.40 18.90 10.17
N VAL A 708 -3.72 20.01 9.49
CA VAL A 708 -2.73 20.98 9.04
C VAL A 708 -2.41 21.92 10.19
N LEU A 709 -1.12 22.13 10.50
CA LEU A 709 -0.73 23.01 11.60
C LEU A 709 -1.08 24.47 11.31
N ASP A 710 -1.63 25.13 12.33
CA ASP A 710 -1.80 26.58 12.33
C ASP A 710 -0.44 27.28 12.23
N TRP A 711 -0.40 28.46 11.62
CA TRP A 711 0.84 29.21 11.42
C TRP A 711 1.60 29.52 12.72
N GLU A 712 0.90 29.64 13.85
CA GLU A 712 1.50 29.86 15.19
C GLU A 712 2.34 28.67 15.67
N ARG A 713 2.11 27.48 15.09
CA ARG A 713 2.83 26.24 15.38
C ARG A 713 3.80 25.86 14.26
N CYS A 714 4.00 26.75 13.30
CA CYS A 714 4.93 26.58 12.19
C CYS A 714 6.21 27.38 12.46
N ALA A 715 7.30 27.02 11.78
CA ALA A 715 8.56 27.76 11.85
C ALA A 715 8.90 28.38 10.50
N HIS A 716 9.73 29.41 10.54
CA HIS A 716 10.30 30.02 9.35
C HIS A 716 11.82 30.24 9.47
N GLY A 717 12.52 29.99 8.37
CA GLY A 717 13.94 30.30 8.18
C GLY A 717 14.13 31.50 7.26
N SER A 718 15.31 32.13 7.32
CA SER A 718 15.69 33.12 6.31
C SER A 718 16.36 32.42 5.13
N LEU A 719 16.03 32.84 3.91
CA LEU A 719 16.72 32.41 2.69
C LEU A 719 17.86 33.37 2.33
#